data_AF-A0A7T4QTG9-F1
#
_entry.id   AF-A0A7T4QTG9-F1
#
_cell.length_a   1.000
_cell.length_b   1.000
_cell.length_c   1.000
_cell.angle_alpha   90.00
_cell.angle_beta   90.00
_cell.angle_gamma   90.00
#
_symmetry.space_group_name_H-M   'P 1'
#
loop_
_entity.id
_entity.type
_entity.pdbx_description
1 polymer ?
#
loop_
_entity_poly.entity_id
_entity_poly.type
_entity_poly.pdbx_seq_one_letter_code
_entity_poly.pdbx_strand_id
1 'polypeptide(L)'
;MNRPIFSKPFLAQYLKDFRLTTQTDIFRKKDIIDTWIKTLESSRLDRSKEEETKSRFILEIFGDVLGFNYKNPSNWLIREELKTIVDATKPDAALGRFKINETGIENDVHVVIEIKDSKTSVDKPQNRAAFKISAVDQAFLYASKVGGNCKWVVVSNFIEIRFYHQSSQGEYQSYKLNDLRDEDVLREFLFLFHKDRLTNSVKSATDKLYELREKEMESVQSDKHIIDQMYEAIHKFEGLGFVDPNFLCNVFPFNVSEDYVWHYNKGRLLALNPEITDFLREITTSEEGLSLSKELTAIIKKKKVVEAQQKIEYIFEKLHQFRIEKICAPLDLKPLQKKEINSLGYSLRHFEHIDDDELVIVFTGFGPELKCECINCSFRKLDFDKYITKLKQDEQNQTTDTLDLAYGHYLVSTDNFKKSYFLYKNVDINTKGREDKKIHYFLSKINQLYLLNLVATGSKEPQEKEILRDIKSIDLDRSIHDELEIYVDADVRKYLIEIKENKLFRKAKDYVNDALEKLEKSNGTYNDIEEIHRRYLILHAHIHNNKIIYDAFSDYQKLSEKVFRAMVFAYTTKKPLISDIPSFYFTEATLYISSRDLESILKPLGELTLSDETKINLIEKAKNLLASYAREGIWGHSIKEALVSAQLENFWFQSRFLRIFSNLFTILSKTELSKALVETLAKPIFTFLKAEDFLGWNNLKKLGNFIQKYGHIFKPQQLHDLLSHAIGGTKYGYHKYDELIKSICLAYRENYPDQPITDKSLVPKALANSMNSKGESDPRRFIYLYPIIEEQGKQKLLQEMDAYLYRNFDDYVFFDMLGLEIVSFYDGKYLGMYIDSAAKSKGTGFIGVIDGVAEHNNLTMINFINQIYANDIQLNKEQIKKFTNLGPFESWALNPHEFNYQTFDTDWLIAVNRDYILEKLAVIPAIHQALEQRLSKDFNSTLAQIYFKYFVENYRDFTSS
;
A
#
# COMPACT_ATOMS: atom_id res chain seq x y z
N MET A 1 -53.45 22.83 -13.68
CA MET A 1 -52.10 22.75 -14.29
C MET A 1 -51.44 21.53 -13.69
N ASN A 2 -51.11 20.52 -14.50
CA ASN A 2 -50.60 19.25 -13.98
C ASN A 2 -49.08 19.31 -13.88
N ARG A 3 -48.55 18.74 -12.80
CA ARG A 3 -47.12 18.82 -12.42
C ARG A 3 -46.35 17.63 -13.03
N PRO A 4 -45.17 17.84 -13.63
CA PRO A 4 -44.36 16.73 -14.13
C PRO A 4 -43.87 15.86 -12.97
N ILE A 5 -43.74 14.55 -13.19
CA ILE A 5 -43.18 13.63 -12.19
C ILE A 5 -41.76 14.02 -11.83
N PHE A 6 -40.97 14.40 -12.83
CA PHE A 6 -39.59 14.82 -12.64
C PHE A 6 -39.41 16.23 -13.19
N SER A 7 -38.92 17.15 -12.35
CA SER A 7 -38.65 18.51 -12.79
C SER A 7 -37.40 18.55 -13.69
N LYS A 8 -37.34 19.51 -14.62
CA LYS A 8 -36.14 19.70 -15.46
C LYS A 8 -34.86 19.94 -14.62
N PRO A 9 -34.87 20.77 -13.56
CA PRO A 9 -33.70 20.92 -12.68
C PRO A 9 -33.27 19.62 -12.02
N PHE A 10 -34.23 18.82 -11.51
CA PHE A 10 -33.96 17.53 -10.89
C PHE A 10 -33.25 16.56 -11.84
N LEU A 11 -33.70 16.48 -13.10
CA LEU A 11 -33.14 15.55 -14.08
C LEU A 11 -31.79 15.99 -14.65
N ALA A 12 -31.50 17.30 -14.68
CA ALA A 12 -30.33 17.85 -15.34
C ALA A 12 -29.01 17.22 -14.83
N GLN A 13 -28.89 16.98 -13.53
CA GLN A 13 -27.70 16.39 -12.92
C GLN A 13 -27.47 14.93 -13.36
N TYR A 14 -28.53 14.16 -13.59
CA TYR A 14 -28.41 12.76 -14.01
C TYR A 14 -28.30 12.61 -15.53
N LEU A 15 -28.82 13.56 -16.30
CA LEU A 15 -28.75 13.56 -17.77
C LEU A 15 -27.38 13.98 -18.32
N LYS A 16 -26.52 14.60 -17.51
CA LYS A 16 -25.21 15.15 -17.94
C LYS A 16 -24.30 14.08 -18.55
N ASP A 17 -24.30 12.87 -17.99
CA ASP A 17 -23.45 11.76 -18.43
C ASP A 17 -24.16 10.78 -19.39
N PHE A 18 -25.48 10.89 -19.56
CA PHE A 18 -26.24 10.01 -20.43
C PHE A 18 -26.18 10.50 -21.88
N ARG A 19 -25.36 9.86 -22.72
CA ARG A 19 -25.19 10.24 -24.13
C ARG A 19 -26.07 9.38 -25.05
N LEU A 20 -26.85 10.00 -25.92
CA LEU A 20 -27.66 9.27 -26.91
C LEU A 20 -26.82 8.40 -27.85
N THR A 21 -25.60 8.83 -28.16
CA THR A 21 -24.69 8.12 -29.07
C THR A 21 -24.23 6.76 -28.55
N THR A 22 -24.35 6.50 -27.24
CA THR A 22 -23.99 5.20 -26.65
C THR A 22 -25.17 4.23 -26.61
N GLN A 23 -26.37 4.66 -27.03
CA GLN A 23 -27.54 3.80 -27.12
C GLN A 23 -27.51 2.96 -28.40
N THR A 24 -27.73 1.65 -28.24
CA THR A 24 -27.80 0.72 -29.37
C THR A 24 -28.93 1.10 -30.32
N ASP A 25 -28.65 1.06 -31.62
CA ASP A 25 -29.62 1.31 -32.70
C ASP A 25 -30.33 2.68 -32.65
N ILE A 26 -29.69 3.72 -32.10
CA ILE A 26 -30.31 5.04 -31.94
C ILE A 26 -30.87 5.63 -33.25
N PHE A 27 -30.21 5.39 -34.39
CA PHE A 27 -30.71 5.82 -35.70
C PHE A 27 -32.02 5.13 -36.10
N ARG A 28 -32.13 3.81 -35.86
CA ARG A 28 -33.37 3.06 -36.09
C ARG A 28 -34.49 3.55 -35.17
N LYS A 29 -34.18 3.83 -33.90
CA LYS A 29 -35.15 4.38 -32.94
C LYS A 29 -35.71 5.72 -33.43
N LYS A 30 -34.84 6.62 -33.91
CA LYS A 30 -35.24 7.90 -34.51
C LYS A 30 -36.12 7.72 -35.75
N ASP A 31 -35.76 6.79 -36.64
CA ASP A 31 -36.53 6.51 -37.87
C ASP A 31 -37.96 5.99 -37.57
N ILE A 32 -38.11 5.13 -36.55
CA ILE A 32 -39.42 4.66 -36.08
C ILE A 32 -40.27 5.85 -35.58
N ILE A 33 -39.70 6.71 -34.74
CA ILE A 33 -40.38 7.90 -34.21
C ILE A 33 -40.81 8.81 -35.37
N ASP A 34 -39.91 9.10 -36.32
CA ASP A 34 -40.20 9.94 -37.48
C ASP A 34 -41.29 9.35 -38.38
N THR A 35 -41.31 8.02 -38.53
CA THR A 35 -42.35 7.32 -39.28
C THR A 35 -43.71 7.49 -38.62
N TRP A 36 -43.80 7.38 -37.29
CA TRP A 36 -45.05 7.63 -36.57
C TRP A 36 -45.50 9.09 -36.67
N ILE A 37 -44.58 10.04 -36.54
CA ILE A 37 -44.90 11.48 -36.69
C ILE A 37 -45.50 11.75 -38.07
N LYS A 38 -44.85 11.28 -39.15
CA LYS A 38 -45.37 11.43 -40.52
C LYS A 38 -46.74 10.75 -40.70
N THR A 39 -46.99 9.65 -40.00
CA THR A 39 -48.26 8.91 -40.03
C THR A 39 -49.39 9.68 -39.33
N LEU A 40 -49.08 10.37 -38.22
CA LEU A 40 -49.99 11.28 -37.51
C LEU A 40 -50.31 12.53 -38.36
N GLU A 41 -49.29 13.16 -38.95
CA GLU A 41 -49.42 14.37 -39.79
C GLU A 41 -50.26 14.12 -41.05
N SER A 42 -50.19 12.92 -41.63
CA SER A 42 -50.92 12.57 -42.87
C SER A 42 -52.35 12.05 -42.65
N SER A 43 -52.85 12.07 -41.41
CA SER A 43 -54.16 11.51 -41.00
C SER A 43 -54.40 10.06 -41.45
N ARG A 44 -53.33 9.29 -41.74
CA ARG A 44 -53.43 7.90 -42.21
C ARG A 44 -54.02 6.96 -41.15
N LEU A 45 -53.91 7.32 -39.87
CA LEU A 45 -54.45 6.57 -38.74
C LEU A 45 -55.99 6.55 -38.71
N ASP A 46 -56.66 7.51 -39.35
CA ASP A 46 -58.13 7.51 -39.47
C ASP A 46 -58.65 6.42 -40.42
N ARG A 47 -57.74 5.75 -41.17
CA ARG A 47 -58.07 4.73 -42.18
C ARG A 47 -57.58 3.32 -41.81
N SER A 48 -56.87 3.14 -40.71
CA SER A 48 -56.34 1.85 -40.25
C SER A 48 -57.25 1.20 -39.20
N LYS A 49 -57.18 -0.13 -39.05
CA LYS A 49 -57.89 -0.83 -37.96
C LYS A 49 -57.30 -0.40 -36.62
N GLU A 50 -58.16 -0.03 -35.68
CA GLU A 50 -57.76 0.48 -34.36
C GLU A 50 -56.87 -0.52 -33.61
N GLU A 51 -57.26 -1.80 -33.54
CA GLU A 51 -56.48 -2.86 -32.86
C GLU A 51 -55.09 -3.07 -33.48
N GLU A 52 -54.99 -3.11 -34.81
CA GLU A 52 -53.72 -3.27 -35.52
C GLU A 52 -52.80 -2.07 -35.28
N THR A 53 -53.38 -0.87 -35.24
CA THR A 53 -52.65 0.37 -34.98
C THR A 53 -52.13 0.43 -33.55
N LYS A 54 -52.94 -0.01 -32.56
CA LYS A 54 -52.53 -0.11 -31.16
C LYS A 54 -51.39 -1.10 -30.98
N SER A 55 -51.54 -2.32 -31.50
CA SER A 55 -50.52 -3.36 -31.42
C SER A 55 -49.20 -2.90 -32.05
N ARG A 56 -49.25 -2.30 -33.24
CA ARG A 56 -48.06 -1.75 -33.91
C ARG A 56 -47.40 -0.64 -33.07
N PHE A 57 -48.18 0.27 -32.49
CA PHE A 57 -47.63 1.34 -31.63
C PHE A 57 -46.95 0.77 -30.40
N ILE A 58 -47.55 -0.24 -29.75
CA ILE A 58 -46.98 -0.91 -28.58
C ILE A 58 -45.62 -1.53 -28.93
N LEU A 59 -45.57 -2.32 -30.00
CA LEU A 59 -44.36 -3.03 -30.40
C LEU A 59 -43.26 -2.09 -30.92
N GLU A 60 -43.60 -1.04 -31.66
CA GLU A 60 -42.61 -0.11 -32.22
C GLU A 60 -42.10 0.89 -31.17
N ILE A 61 -42.98 1.52 -30.38
CA ILE A 61 -42.55 2.55 -29.40
C ILE A 61 -42.04 1.90 -28.11
N PHE A 62 -42.77 0.97 -27.51
CA PHE A 62 -42.32 0.34 -26.26
C PHE A 62 -41.35 -0.80 -26.54
N GLY A 63 -41.57 -1.58 -27.60
CA GLY A 63 -40.68 -2.67 -27.97
C GLY A 63 -39.37 -2.20 -28.61
N ASP A 64 -39.43 -1.58 -29.79
CA ASP A 64 -38.24 -1.24 -30.57
C ASP A 64 -37.54 0.05 -30.06
N VAL A 65 -38.29 1.10 -29.67
CA VAL A 65 -37.68 2.36 -29.16
C VAL A 65 -37.26 2.25 -27.70
N LEU A 66 -38.15 1.86 -26.78
CA LEU A 66 -37.81 1.68 -25.35
C LEU A 66 -37.14 0.34 -25.03
N GLY A 67 -37.02 -0.56 -26.01
CA GLY A 67 -36.20 -1.76 -25.92
C GLY A 67 -36.87 -2.95 -25.22
N PHE A 68 -38.17 -2.91 -24.92
CA PHE A 68 -38.88 -4.03 -24.28
C PHE A 68 -39.05 -5.19 -25.28
N ASN A 69 -38.08 -6.10 -25.29
CA ASN A 69 -38.06 -7.23 -26.23
C ASN A 69 -39.31 -8.12 -26.14
N TYR A 70 -39.96 -8.37 -27.28
CA TYR A 70 -41.13 -9.25 -27.43
C TYR A 70 -40.85 -10.49 -28.30
N LYS A 71 -39.61 -10.66 -28.81
CA LYS A 71 -39.26 -11.68 -29.83
C LYS A 71 -38.68 -12.98 -29.25
N ASN A 72 -38.37 -13.03 -27.95
CA ASN A 72 -37.78 -14.22 -27.34
C ASN A 72 -38.89 -15.13 -26.77
N PRO A 73 -38.96 -16.41 -27.20
CA PRO A 73 -40.07 -17.30 -26.86
C PRO A 73 -40.05 -17.82 -25.41
N SER A 74 -38.90 -17.76 -24.72
CA SER A 74 -38.74 -18.30 -23.37
C SER A 74 -38.79 -17.21 -22.29
N ASN A 75 -38.32 -16.01 -22.64
CA ASN A 75 -38.32 -14.84 -21.77
C ASN A 75 -38.59 -13.57 -22.59
N TRP A 76 -39.62 -12.81 -22.27
CA TRP A 76 -39.96 -11.58 -22.99
C TRP A 76 -40.45 -10.48 -22.04
N LEU A 77 -40.63 -9.27 -22.56
CA LEU A 77 -40.86 -8.05 -21.76
C LEU A 77 -42.18 -7.32 -22.08
N ILE A 78 -42.93 -7.72 -23.11
CA ILE A 78 -44.24 -7.16 -23.47
C ILE A 78 -45.30 -8.27 -23.54
N ARG A 79 -46.44 -8.08 -22.89
CA ARG A 79 -47.64 -8.88 -23.12
C ARG A 79 -48.81 -7.98 -23.48
N GLU A 80 -49.35 -8.17 -24.67
CA GLU A 80 -50.65 -7.60 -25.04
C GLU A 80 -51.78 -8.39 -24.36
N GLU A 81 -52.85 -7.69 -23.99
CA GLU A 81 -54.09 -8.29 -23.45
C GLU A 81 -53.95 -9.24 -22.24
N LEU A 82 -52.99 -8.97 -21.34
CA LEU A 82 -52.80 -9.76 -20.13
C LEU A 82 -54.04 -9.65 -19.21
N LYS A 83 -54.69 -10.78 -18.88
CA LYS A 83 -55.82 -10.79 -17.93
C LYS A 83 -55.35 -10.45 -16.52
N THR A 84 -56.05 -9.53 -15.86
CA THR A 84 -55.87 -9.22 -14.44
C THR A 84 -56.19 -10.43 -13.56
N ILE A 85 -55.59 -10.48 -12.37
CA ILE A 85 -55.78 -11.59 -11.43
C ILE A 85 -57.13 -11.49 -10.72
N VAL A 86 -57.65 -10.27 -10.54
CA VAL A 86 -58.84 -10.00 -9.71
C VAL A 86 -60.15 -10.26 -10.46
N ASP A 87 -60.30 -9.74 -11.67
CA ASP A 87 -61.59 -9.71 -12.40
C ASP A 87 -61.48 -10.10 -13.88
N ALA A 88 -60.31 -10.61 -14.30
CA ALA A 88 -60.00 -11.02 -15.68
C ALA A 88 -60.20 -9.93 -16.75
N THR A 89 -60.31 -8.66 -16.36
CA THR A 89 -60.24 -7.52 -17.28
C THR A 89 -58.83 -7.39 -17.86
N LYS A 90 -58.67 -6.67 -18.98
CA LYS A 90 -57.41 -6.62 -19.73
C LYS A 90 -57.02 -5.16 -20.03
N PRO A 91 -55.80 -4.72 -19.68
CA PRO A 91 -55.20 -3.54 -20.31
C PRO A 91 -54.80 -3.86 -21.75
N ASP A 92 -54.57 -2.83 -22.57
CA ASP A 92 -54.08 -3.01 -23.95
C ASP A 92 -52.72 -3.75 -23.96
N ALA A 93 -51.80 -3.36 -23.06
CA ALA A 93 -50.56 -4.10 -22.85
C ALA A 93 -50.01 -3.99 -21.41
N ALA A 94 -49.12 -4.91 -21.07
CA ALA A 94 -48.33 -4.91 -19.86
C ALA A 94 -46.84 -5.05 -20.20
N LEU A 95 -46.00 -4.25 -19.54
CA LEU A 95 -44.54 -4.39 -19.59
C LEU A 95 -44.04 -4.99 -18.27
N GLY A 96 -43.08 -5.89 -18.35
CA GLY A 96 -42.60 -6.60 -17.17
C GLY A 96 -41.56 -7.66 -17.51
N ARG A 97 -41.35 -8.62 -16.63
CA ARG A 97 -40.58 -9.83 -16.91
C ARG A 97 -41.51 -11.02 -16.99
N PHE A 98 -41.55 -11.65 -18.15
CA PHE A 98 -42.38 -12.82 -18.39
C PHE A 98 -41.47 -13.99 -18.77
N LYS A 99 -41.69 -15.13 -18.12
CA LYS A 99 -40.86 -16.33 -18.27
C LYS A 99 -41.75 -17.57 -18.28
N ILE A 100 -41.36 -18.56 -19.07
CA ILE A 100 -41.96 -19.89 -19.01
C ILE A 100 -41.14 -20.78 -18.07
N ASN A 101 -41.82 -21.37 -17.08
CA ASN A 101 -41.27 -22.25 -16.06
C ASN A 101 -41.94 -23.64 -16.19
N GLU A 102 -41.41 -24.64 -15.48
CA GLU A 102 -42.04 -25.98 -15.39
C GLU A 102 -43.48 -25.94 -14.83
N THR A 103 -43.84 -24.88 -14.09
CA THR A 103 -45.15 -24.68 -13.46
C THR A 103 -46.10 -23.73 -14.21
N GLY A 104 -45.69 -23.17 -15.35
CA GLY A 104 -46.49 -22.22 -16.14
C GLY A 104 -45.77 -20.90 -16.42
N ILE A 105 -46.52 -19.87 -16.81
CA ILE A 105 -45.98 -18.53 -17.10
C ILE A 105 -45.89 -17.72 -15.81
N GLU A 106 -44.66 -17.36 -15.42
CA GLU A 106 -44.38 -16.40 -14.36
C GLU A 106 -44.58 -14.97 -14.90
N ASN A 107 -45.45 -14.18 -14.27
CA ASN A 107 -45.74 -12.80 -14.67
C ASN A 107 -45.29 -11.82 -13.57
N ASP A 108 -44.22 -11.09 -13.82
CA ASP A 108 -43.79 -9.95 -12.99
C ASP A 108 -44.07 -8.65 -13.76
N VAL A 109 -45.26 -8.10 -13.59
CA VAL A 109 -45.71 -6.88 -14.29
C VAL A 109 -45.15 -5.65 -13.60
N HIS A 110 -44.56 -4.74 -14.35
CA HIS A 110 -43.98 -3.48 -13.86
C HIS A 110 -44.75 -2.24 -14.34
N VAL A 111 -45.34 -2.32 -15.53
CA VAL A 111 -46.06 -1.22 -16.18
C VAL A 111 -47.33 -1.76 -16.84
N VAL A 112 -48.43 -1.03 -16.74
CA VAL A 112 -49.64 -1.24 -17.55
C VAL A 112 -49.80 -0.11 -18.56
N ILE A 113 -50.29 -0.43 -19.76
CA ILE A 113 -50.48 0.52 -20.86
C ILE A 113 -51.95 0.50 -21.29
N GLU A 114 -52.54 1.69 -21.38
CA GLU A 114 -53.86 1.93 -21.98
C GLU A 114 -53.72 2.92 -23.16
N ILE A 115 -54.25 2.57 -24.32
CA ILE A 115 -54.15 3.33 -25.56
C ILE A 115 -55.55 3.68 -26.09
N LYS A 116 -55.75 4.95 -26.41
CA LYS A 116 -56.95 5.46 -27.09
C LYS A 116 -56.63 5.96 -28.49
N ASP A 117 -57.68 6.19 -29.29
CA ASP A 117 -57.55 6.85 -30.59
C ASP A 117 -57.01 8.29 -30.43
N SER A 118 -56.46 8.83 -31.53
CA SER A 118 -55.80 10.14 -31.53
C SER A 118 -56.72 11.34 -31.32
N LYS A 119 -58.04 11.16 -31.44
CA LYS A 119 -59.06 12.21 -31.25
C LYS A 119 -59.62 12.21 -29.83
N THR A 120 -59.44 11.12 -29.10
CA THR A 120 -59.94 10.94 -27.74
C THR A 120 -59.04 11.65 -26.71
N SER A 121 -59.68 12.46 -25.86
CA SER A 121 -59.02 13.03 -24.69
C SER A 121 -58.90 11.98 -23.60
N VAL A 122 -57.68 11.73 -23.13
CA VAL A 122 -57.39 10.70 -22.12
C VAL A 122 -57.97 11.02 -20.73
N ASP A 123 -58.26 12.29 -20.44
CA ASP A 123 -58.77 12.77 -19.14
C ASP A 123 -60.30 12.86 -19.07
N LYS A 124 -61.01 12.81 -20.21
CA LYS A 124 -62.48 12.96 -20.22
C LYS A 124 -63.16 11.61 -19.90
N PRO A 125 -64.16 11.60 -19.00
CA PRO A 125 -64.98 10.41 -18.77
C PRO A 125 -65.63 9.92 -20.06
N GLN A 126 -65.62 8.61 -20.29
CA GLN A 126 -66.24 8.01 -21.47
C GLN A 126 -67.78 8.07 -21.37
N ASN A 127 -68.45 8.32 -22.49
CA ASN A 127 -69.92 8.27 -22.60
C ASN A 127 -70.40 6.82 -22.86
N ARG A 128 -70.16 5.89 -21.92
CA ARG A 128 -70.71 4.52 -21.95
C ARG A 128 -71.75 4.33 -20.84
N ALA A 129 -72.84 3.62 -21.15
CA ALA A 129 -74.01 3.50 -20.27
C ALA A 129 -73.74 2.79 -18.92
N ALA A 130 -72.64 2.02 -18.81
CA ALA A 130 -72.31 1.24 -17.61
C ALA A 130 -71.11 1.76 -16.79
N PHE A 131 -70.23 2.59 -17.36
CA PHE A 131 -69.02 3.09 -16.69
C PHE A 131 -68.64 4.49 -17.23
N LYS A 132 -68.61 5.50 -16.34
CA LYS A 132 -68.19 6.88 -16.64
C LYS A 132 -66.80 7.16 -16.07
N ILE A 133 -65.79 6.42 -16.53
CA ILE A 133 -64.38 6.60 -16.10
C ILE A 133 -63.53 7.08 -17.28
N SER A 134 -62.45 7.83 -17.01
CA SER A 134 -61.49 8.27 -18.02
C SER A 134 -60.54 7.13 -18.43
N ALA A 135 -59.73 7.33 -19.47
CA ALA A 135 -58.69 6.35 -19.84
C ALA A 135 -57.62 6.22 -18.73
N VAL A 136 -57.32 7.33 -18.05
CA VAL A 136 -56.42 7.35 -16.90
C VAL A 136 -56.99 6.53 -15.74
N ASP A 137 -58.26 6.72 -15.40
CA ASP A 137 -58.93 5.93 -14.35
C ASP A 137 -58.92 4.44 -14.66
N GLN A 138 -59.18 4.09 -15.93
CA GLN A 138 -59.18 2.71 -16.41
C GLN A 138 -57.78 2.07 -16.25
N ALA A 139 -56.71 2.78 -16.64
CA ALA A 139 -55.35 2.31 -16.53
C ALA A 139 -54.88 2.12 -15.08
N PHE A 140 -55.24 3.03 -14.17
CA PHE A 140 -54.96 2.89 -12.73
C PHE A 140 -55.72 1.74 -12.09
N LEU A 141 -56.98 1.51 -12.50
CA LEU A 141 -57.73 0.33 -12.06
C LEU A 141 -57.01 -0.96 -12.47
N TYR A 142 -56.47 -1.04 -13.70
CA TYR A 142 -55.67 -2.20 -14.11
C TYR A 142 -54.41 -2.37 -13.27
N ALA A 143 -53.66 -1.31 -13.03
CA ALA A 143 -52.43 -1.35 -12.22
C ALA A 143 -52.68 -1.99 -10.83
N SER A 144 -53.80 -1.65 -10.18
CA SER A 144 -54.18 -2.23 -8.88
C SER A 144 -54.62 -3.70 -8.93
N LYS A 145 -54.88 -4.27 -10.12
CA LYS A 145 -55.49 -5.59 -10.32
C LYS A 145 -54.61 -6.62 -11.04
N VAL A 146 -53.54 -6.18 -11.72
CA VAL A 146 -52.64 -7.08 -12.48
C VAL A 146 -51.70 -7.93 -11.60
N GLY A 147 -51.49 -7.54 -10.35
CA GLY A 147 -50.49 -8.16 -9.47
C GLY A 147 -49.04 -7.90 -9.91
N GLY A 148 -48.06 -8.45 -9.19
CA GLY A 148 -46.64 -8.20 -9.43
C GLY A 148 -46.13 -6.86 -8.91
N ASN A 149 -44.97 -6.40 -9.39
CA ASN A 149 -44.32 -5.14 -8.99
C ASN A 149 -44.80 -3.92 -9.81
N CYS A 150 -46.09 -3.86 -10.16
CA CYS A 150 -46.62 -2.85 -11.08
C CYS A 150 -46.64 -1.46 -10.43
N LYS A 151 -45.62 -0.64 -10.72
CA LYS A 151 -45.47 0.71 -10.16
C LYS A 151 -45.80 1.83 -11.12
N TRP A 152 -45.85 1.55 -12.41
CA TRP A 152 -46.03 2.56 -13.44
C TRP A 152 -47.28 2.31 -14.28
N VAL A 153 -47.91 3.40 -14.70
CA VAL A 153 -49.10 3.39 -15.54
C VAL A 153 -48.82 4.28 -16.75
N VAL A 154 -49.09 3.78 -17.94
CA VAL A 154 -48.91 4.51 -19.19
C VAL A 154 -50.25 4.70 -19.86
N VAL A 155 -50.52 5.93 -20.28
CA VAL A 155 -51.70 6.27 -21.06
C VAL A 155 -51.26 7.03 -22.29
N SER A 156 -51.74 6.60 -23.46
CA SER A 156 -51.38 7.23 -24.74
C SER A 156 -52.59 7.39 -25.66
N ASN A 157 -52.55 8.42 -26.50
CA ASN A 157 -53.46 8.60 -27.63
C ASN A 157 -52.70 8.70 -28.97
N PHE A 158 -51.53 8.05 -29.07
CA PHE A 158 -50.57 8.13 -30.17
C PHE A 158 -49.85 9.48 -30.32
N ILE A 159 -50.51 10.60 -29.99
CA ILE A 159 -49.94 11.95 -30.04
C ILE A 159 -49.09 12.22 -28.79
N GLU A 160 -49.61 11.84 -27.63
CA GLU A 160 -48.99 12.07 -26.33
C GLU A 160 -48.87 10.74 -25.58
N ILE A 161 -47.70 10.49 -24.98
CA ILE A 161 -47.44 9.36 -24.11
C ILE A 161 -47.23 9.91 -22.70
N ARG A 162 -48.10 9.51 -21.76
CA ARG A 162 -48.01 9.91 -20.36
C ARG A 162 -47.63 8.75 -19.49
N PHE A 163 -46.59 8.93 -18.68
CA PHE A 163 -46.15 8.00 -17.65
C PHE A 163 -46.56 8.53 -16.30
N TYR A 164 -47.26 7.69 -15.53
CA TYR A 164 -47.70 7.95 -14.18
C TYR A 164 -47.05 6.94 -13.24
N HIS A 165 -46.82 7.34 -12.00
CA HIS A 165 -46.57 6.39 -10.93
C HIS A 165 -47.90 5.99 -10.28
N GLN A 166 -48.05 4.72 -9.91
CA GLN A 166 -49.35 4.17 -9.46
C GLN A 166 -49.93 4.88 -8.22
N SER A 167 -49.10 5.56 -7.43
CA SER A 167 -49.52 6.26 -6.21
C SER A 167 -50.20 7.59 -6.48
N SER A 168 -50.10 8.17 -7.70
CA SER A 168 -50.64 9.50 -7.99
C SER A 168 -51.09 9.63 -9.44
N GLN A 169 -52.37 9.96 -9.63
CA GLN A 169 -52.93 10.39 -10.92
C GLN A 169 -52.68 11.89 -11.20
N GLY A 170 -52.30 12.67 -10.18
CA GLY A 170 -52.16 14.13 -10.28
C GLY A 170 -50.85 14.60 -10.92
N GLU A 171 -49.88 13.70 -11.09
CA GLU A 171 -48.55 13.97 -11.64
C GLU A 171 -48.19 12.94 -12.70
N TYR A 172 -47.63 13.38 -13.83
CA TYR A 172 -47.15 12.50 -14.89
C TYR A 172 -45.98 13.10 -15.65
N GLN A 173 -45.11 12.26 -16.20
CA GLN A 173 -44.17 12.69 -17.23
C GLN A 173 -44.83 12.53 -18.60
N SER A 174 -44.89 13.61 -19.39
CA SER A 174 -45.55 13.61 -20.70
C SER A 174 -44.57 13.87 -21.82
N TYR A 175 -44.71 13.10 -22.90
CA TYR A 175 -43.96 13.25 -24.13
C TYR A 175 -44.93 13.30 -25.30
N LYS A 176 -44.95 14.42 -26.02
CA LYS A 176 -45.59 14.45 -27.33
C LYS A 176 -44.65 13.77 -28.32
N LEU A 177 -45.21 12.95 -29.20
CA LEU A 177 -44.40 12.20 -30.16
C LEU A 177 -43.57 13.12 -31.06
N ASN A 178 -44.12 14.27 -31.46
CA ASN A 178 -43.39 15.27 -32.25
C ASN A 178 -42.18 15.85 -31.51
N ASP A 179 -42.25 15.98 -30.18
CA ASP A 179 -41.18 16.58 -29.38
C ASP A 179 -39.98 15.61 -29.27
N LEU A 180 -40.17 14.31 -29.50
CA LEU A 180 -39.09 13.31 -29.51
C LEU A 180 -38.12 13.45 -30.71
N ARG A 181 -38.36 14.38 -31.65
CA ARG A 181 -37.36 14.80 -32.64
C ARG A 181 -36.22 15.59 -32.02
N ASP A 182 -36.51 16.29 -30.93
CA ASP A 182 -35.50 17.00 -30.16
C ASP A 182 -34.63 15.99 -29.40
N GLU A 183 -33.31 16.12 -29.54
CA GLU A 183 -32.37 15.18 -28.93
C GLU A 183 -32.42 15.20 -27.41
N ASP A 184 -32.68 16.34 -26.78
CA ASP A 184 -32.77 16.43 -25.32
C ASP A 184 -34.03 15.74 -24.80
N VAL A 185 -35.15 15.89 -25.50
CA VAL A 185 -36.41 15.22 -25.14
C VAL A 185 -36.30 13.71 -25.35
N LEU A 186 -35.71 13.26 -26.46
CA LEU A 186 -35.47 11.83 -26.70
C LEU A 186 -34.49 11.24 -25.69
N ARG A 187 -33.45 12.00 -25.32
CA ARG A 187 -32.48 11.63 -24.29
C ARG A 187 -33.16 11.43 -22.95
N GLU A 188 -34.00 12.37 -22.53
CA GLU A 188 -34.80 12.26 -21.31
C GLU A 188 -35.73 11.05 -21.34
N PHE A 189 -36.44 10.85 -22.46
CA PHE A 189 -37.39 9.76 -22.65
C PHE A 189 -36.72 8.39 -22.51
N LEU A 190 -35.58 8.17 -23.18
CA LEU A 190 -34.81 6.93 -23.08
C LEU A 190 -34.18 6.77 -21.70
N PHE A 191 -33.63 7.84 -21.13
CA PHE A 191 -33.02 7.81 -19.79
C PHE A 191 -34.02 7.41 -18.71
N LEU A 192 -35.28 7.84 -18.79
CA LEU A 192 -36.29 7.52 -17.79
C LEU A 192 -37.00 6.20 -18.04
N PHE A 193 -37.28 5.84 -19.29
CA PHE A 193 -38.25 4.78 -19.57
C PHE A 193 -37.74 3.64 -20.46
N HIS A 194 -36.44 3.60 -20.78
CA HIS A 194 -35.86 2.40 -21.41
C HIS A 194 -36.03 1.16 -20.52
N LYS A 195 -36.11 -0.04 -21.10
CA LYS A 195 -36.33 -1.29 -20.35
C LYS A 195 -35.37 -1.47 -19.15
N ASP A 196 -34.10 -1.14 -19.35
CA ASP A 196 -33.06 -1.28 -18.32
C ASP A 196 -33.27 -0.35 -17.12
N ARG A 197 -34.14 0.66 -17.29
CA ARG A 197 -34.47 1.66 -16.28
C ARG A 197 -35.75 1.34 -15.52
N LEU A 198 -36.73 0.69 -16.17
CA LEU A 198 -38.04 0.35 -15.59
C LEU A 198 -38.15 -1.09 -15.05
N THR A 199 -37.35 -2.05 -15.55
CA THR A 199 -37.56 -3.48 -15.25
C THR A 199 -36.41 -4.16 -14.51
N ASN A 200 -35.83 -3.56 -13.45
CA ASN A 200 -34.76 -4.19 -12.66
C ASN A 200 -35.30 -5.09 -11.49
N SER A 201 -34.51 -6.02 -10.93
CA SER A 201 -34.97 -7.19 -10.13
C SER A 201 -35.29 -6.94 -8.66
N VAL A 202 -35.05 -5.74 -8.15
CA VAL A 202 -35.41 -5.35 -6.78
C VAL A 202 -36.06 -3.97 -6.78
N LYS A 203 -35.43 -3.02 -7.49
CA LYS A 203 -35.93 -1.65 -7.66
C LYS A 203 -35.38 -1.05 -8.93
N SER A 204 -36.25 -0.48 -9.76
CA SER A 204 -35.87 0.08 -11.06
C SER A 204 -35.08 1.39 -10.89
N ALA A 205 -34.32 1.79 -11.91
CA ALA A 205 -33.61 3.06 -11.90
C ALA A 205 -34.59 4.25 -11.75
N THR A 206 -35.69 4.16 -12.48
CA THR A 206 -36.76 5.16 -12.49
C THR A 206 -37.50 5.21 -11.14
N ASP A 207 -37.67 4.06 -10.47
CA ASP A 207 -38.24 4.00 -9.11
C ASP A 207 -37.35 4.74 -8.11
N LYS A 208 -36.02 4.58 -8.22
CA LYS A 208 -35.07 5.26 -7.33
C LYS A 208 -35.13 6.77 -7.54
N LEU A 209 -35.16 7.22 -8.80
CA LEU A 209 -35.35 8.64 -9.13
C LEU A 209 -36.69 9.16 -8.57
N TYR A 210 -37.76 8.37 -8.68
CA TYR A 210 -39.09 8.74 -8.18
C TYR A 210 -39.09 8.99 -6.67
N GLU A 211 -38.28 8.25 -5.90
CA GLU A 211 -38.17 8.48 -4.46
C GLU A 211 -37.25 9.65 -4.10
N LEU A 212 -36.17 9.83 -4.85
CA LEU A 212 -35.22 10.93 -4.63
C LEU A 212 -35.84 12.29 -4.94
N ARG A 213 -36.79 12.36 -5.87
CA ARG A 213 -37.46 13.63 -6.23
C ARG A 213 -38.12 14.30 -5.03
N GLU A 214 -38.67 13.55 -4.08
CA GLU A 214 -39.38 14.12 -2.93
C GLU A 214 -38.38 14.82 -2.00
N LYS A 215 -37.18 14.24 -1.82
CA LYS A 215 -36.08 14.85 -1.05
C LYS A 215 -35.50 16.09 -1.74
N GLU A 216 -35.44 16.09 -3.07
CA GLU A 216 -34.91 17.23 -3.82
C GLU A 216 -35.93 18.34 -4.09
N MET A 217 -37.23 18.05 -4.17
CA MET A 217 -38.25 19.10 -4.24
C MET A 217 -38.33 19.93 -2.95
N GLU A 218 -37.85 19.40 -1.82
CA GLU A 218 -37.58 20.18 -0.61
C GLU A 218 -36.29 21.03 -0.71
N SER A 219 -35.41 20.77 -1.68
CA SER A 219 -34.07 21.35 -1.81
C SER A 219 -33.79 22.16 -3.10
N VAL A 220 -34.73 22.28 -4.05
CA VAL A 220 -34.54 23.07 -5.29
C VAL A 220 -34.40 24.57 -5.01
N GLN A 221 -33.14 25.00 -4.91
CA GLN A 221 -32.50 26.09 -5.65
C GLN A 221 -33.17 27.49 -5.63
N SER A 222 -32.89 28.25 -4.56
CA SER A 222 -32.37 29.63 -4.64
C SER A 222 -31.73 30.03 -3.30
N ASP A 223 -30.51 30.62 -3.32
CA ASP A 223 -29.80 31.24 -2.19
C ASP A 223 -29.25 30.33 -1.05
N LYS A 224 -28.69 29.13 -1.32
CA LYS A 224 -27.90 28.42 -0.29
C LYS A 224 -26.68 29.26 0.09
N HIS A 225 -26.46 29.46 1.38
CA HIS A 225 -25.30 30.18 1.88
C HIS A 225 -24.00 29.41 1.57
N ILE A 226 -22.87 30.10 1.41
CA ILE A 226 -21.59 29.47 1.09
C ILE A 226 -21.17 28.36 2.08
N ILE A 227 -21.54 28.49 3.35
CA ILE A 227 -21.36 27.45 4.39
C ILE A 227 -22.04 26.13 3.97
N ASP A 228 -23.30 26.18 3.51
CA ASP A 228 -24.04 24.98 3.08
C ASP A 228 -23.42 24.39 1.81
N GLN A 229 -23.00 25.24 0.87
CA GLN A 229 -22.36 24.80 -0.37
C GLN A 229 -21.03 24.08 -0.09
N MET A 230 -20.17 24.66 0.77
CA MET A 230 -18.90 24.05 1.18
C MET A 230 -19.12 22.77 1.95
N TYR A 231 -20.11 22.74 2.86
CA TYR A 231 -20.48 21.54 3.60
C TYR A 231 -20.90 20.42 2.65
N GLU A 232 -21.83 20.67 1.73
CA GLU A 232 -22.32 19.67 0.77
C GLU A 232 -21.20 19.15 -0.15
N ALA A 233 -20.30 20.03 -0.61
CA ALA A 233 -19.17 19.69 -1.46
C ALA A 233 -18.20 18.70 -0.79
N ILE A 234 -18.05 18.77 0.53
CA ILE A 234 -17.20 17.85 1.32
C ILE A 234 -18.00 16.64 1.78
N HIS A 235 -19.21 16.85 2.32
CA HIS A 235 -20.04 15.83 2.95
C HIS A 235 -20.50 14.75 1.97
N LYS A 236 -20.61 15.05 0.67
CA LYS A 236 -20.90 14.02 -0.35
C LYS A 236 -19.84 12.91 -0.43
N PHE A 237 -18.61 13.17 0.04
CA PHE A 237 -17.54 12.18 0.16
C PHE A 237 -17.53 11.46 1.52
N GLU A 238 -18.56 11.63 2.34
CA GLU A 238 -18.68 10.93 3.62
C GLU A 238 -18.56 9.41 3.45
N GLY A 239 -17.71 8.80 4.29
CA GLY A 239 -17.26 7.42 4.15
C GLY A 239 -15.80 7.30 3.67
N LEU A 240 -15.27 8.33 3.01
CA LEU A 240 -13.83 8.45 2.74
C LEU A 240 -13.13 9.17 3.91
N GLY A 241 -12.02 8.60 4.38
CA GLY A 241 -11.12 9.28 5.31
C GLY A 241 -10.14 10.24 4.61
N PHE A 242 -10.06 10.19 3.28
CA PHE A 242 -9.21 11.05 2.47
C PHE A 242 -9.77 11.27 1.05
N VAL A 243 -9.84 12.54 0.63
CA VAL A 243 -10.07 12.96 -0.77
C VAL A 243 -8.84 13.72 -1.23
N ASP A 244 -8.31 13.41 -2.43
CA ASP A 244 -7.18 14.12 -3.01
C ASP A 244 -7.48 15.62 -3.08
N PRO A 245 -6.68 16.49 -2.44
CA PRO A 245 -6.86 17.94 -2.55
C PRO A 245 -6.81 18.47 -3.99
N ASN A 246 -6.06 17.81 -4.88
CA ASN A 246 -6.03 18.17 -6.31
C ASN A 246 -7.32 17.81 -7.04
N PHE A 247 -8.11 16.88 -6.48
CA PHE A 247 -9.45 16.60 -6.94
C PHE A 247 -10.44 17.59 -6.31
N LEU A 248 -10.37 17.76 -4.98
CA LEU A 248 -11.32 18.59 -4.23
C LEU A 248 -11.32 20.06 -4.66
N CYS A 249 -10.15 20.63 -4.99
CA CYS A 249 -10.08 22.01 -5.45
C CYS A 249 -10.82 22.24 -6.78
N ASN A 250 -11.14 21.18 -7.53
CA ASN A 250 -11.92 21.24 -8.77
C ASN A 250 -13.43 21.01 -8.56
N VAL A 251 -13.87 20.86 -7.31
CA VAL A 251 -15.28 20.67 -6.95
C VAL A 251 -15.90 22.03 -6.60
N PHE A 252 -17.11 22.29 -7.06
CA PHE A 252 -17.88 23.47 -6.62
C PHE A 252 -18.21 23.34 -5.12
N PRO A 253 -18.06 24.39 -4.28
CA PRO A 253 -17.83 25.80 -4.64
C PRO A 253 -16.37 26.25 -4.66
N PHE A 254 -15.38 25.37 -4.48
CA PHE A 254 -13.95 25.74 -4.47
C PHE A 254 -13.48 26.24 -5.84
N ASN A 255 -13.94 25.57 -6.91
CA ASN A 255 -13.79 26.03 -8.29
C ASN A 255 -15.16 26.41 -8.87
N VAL A 256 -15.25 27.63 -9.37
CA VAL A 256 -16.44 28.18 -10.06
C VAL A 256 -16.26 28.21 -11.58
N SER A 257 -15.07 27.86 -12.08
CA SER A 257 -14.76 27.73 -13.50
C SER A 257 -15.11 26.34 -14.01
N GLU A 258 -15.39 26.23 -15.32
CA GLU A 258 -15.50 24.94 -16.02
C GLU A 258 -14.14 24.30 -16.28
N ASP A 259 -13.05 25.06 -16.14
CA ASP A 259 -11.69 24.59 -16.36
C ASP A 259 -11.14 23.78 -15.17
N TYR A 260 -10.28 22.81 -15.50
CA TYR A 260 -9.46 22.14 -14.49
C TYR A 260 -8.36 23.06 -13.96
N VAL A 261 -8.12 23.02 -12.64
CA VAL A 261 -7.16 23.85 -11.92
C VAL A 261 -6.18 23.02 -11.08
N TRP A 262 -4.97 23.54 -10.89
CA TRP A 262 -3.91 23.01 -10.03
C TRP A 262 -3.75 23.89 -8.78
N HIS A 263 -4.81 23.93 -7.97
CA HIS A 263 -4.93 24.83 -6.82
C HIS A 263 -4.58 24.20 -5.48
N TYR A 264 -3.84 23.09 -5.49
CA TYR A 264 -3.27 22.54 -4.28
C TYR A 264 -1.74 22.53 -4.35
N ASN A 265 -1.11 23.26 -3.43
CA ASN A 265 0.35 23.34 -3.35
C ASN A 265 0.81 23.46 -1.89
N LYS A 266 1.82 22.67 -1.49
CA LYS A 266 2.42 22.67 -0.13
C LYS A 266 1.39 22.77 1.01
N GLY A 267 0.38 21.88 1.01
CA GLY A 267 -0.66 21.86 2.06
C GLY A 267 -1.73 22.95 1.94
N ARG A 268 -1.67 23.83 0.93
CA ARG A 268 -2.61 24.94 0.72
C ARG A 268 -3.59 24.61 -0.39
N LEU A 269 -4.88 24.80 -0.15
CA LEU A 269 -5.93 24.78 -1.18
C LEU A 269 -6.36 26.21 -1.50
N LEU A 270 -6.28 26.62 -2.77
CA LEU A 270 -6.82 27.89 -3.24
C LEU A 270 -8.25 27.68 -3.76
N ALA A 271 -9.17 28.53 -3.31
CA ALA A 271 -10.53 28.60 -3.82
C ALA A 271 -10.74 29.94 -4.55
N LEU A 272 -11.22 29.89 -5.80
CA LEU A 272 -11.44 31.09 -6.62
C LEU A 272 -12.86 31.66 -6.49
N ASN A 273 -13.55 31.34 -5.40
CA ASN A 273 -14.90 31.83 -5.15
C ASN A 273 -14.87 33.05 -4.22
N PRO A 274 -15.34 34.24 -4.65
CA PRO A 274 -15.41 35.43 -3.80
C PRO A 274 -16.23 35.22 -2.52
N GLU A 275 -17.29 34.40 -2.56
CA GLU A 275 -18.08 34.11 -1.35
C GLU A 275 -17.28 33.34 -0.30
N ILE A 276 -16.33 32.49 -0.73
CA ILE A 276 -15.39 31.82 0.18
C ILE A 276 -14.42 32.84 0.77
N THR A 277 -14.00 33.85 0.00
CA THR A 277 -13.13 34.92 0.50
C THR A 277 -13.80 35.68 1.64
N ASP A 278 -15.04 36.13 1.42
CA ASP A 278 -15.83 36.85 2.43
C ASP A 278 -16.05 35.98 3.66
N PHE A 279 -16.35 34.69 3.48
CA PHE A 279 -16.49 33.74 4.59
C PHE A 279 -15.20 33.58 5.40
N LEU A 280 -14.06 33.36 4.73
CA LEU A 280 -12.78 33.09 5.40
C LEU A 280 -12.26 34.29 6.20
N ARG A 281 -12.56 35.52 5.78
CA ARG A 281 -12.20 36.75 6.55
C ARG A 281 -12.82 36.78 7.94
N GLU A 282 -13.93 36.07 8.12
CA GLU A 282 -14.73 36.09 9.33
C GLU A 282 -14.50 34.86 10.24
N ILE A 283 -13.52 34.02 9.89
CA ILE A 283 -13.13 32.81 10.62
C ILE A 283 -11.73 32.96 11.22
N THR A 284 -11.56 32.52 12.46
CA THR A 284 -10.23 32.37 13.06
C THR A 284 -10.13 31.04 13.78
N THR A 285 -9.06 30.29 13.50
CA THR A 285 -8.74 29.00 14.12
C THR A 285 -7.56 29.14 15.06
N SER A 286 -7.60 28.43 16.19
CA SER A 286 -6.54 28.39 17.18
C SER A 286 -6.55 27.05 17.93
N GLU A 287 -5.59 26.85 18.83
CA GLU A 287 -5.58 25.71 19.75
C GLU A 287 -6.80 25.69 20.71
N GLU A 288 -7.42 26.85 20.97
CA GLU A 288 -8.65 26.95 21.77
C GLU A 288 -9.90 26.55 20.99
N GLY A 289 -9.79 26.43 19.66
CA GLY A 289 -10.87 26.03 18.76
C GLY A 289 -11.11 27.01 17.61
N LEU A 290 -12.29 26.91 17.02
CA LEU A 290 -12.73 27.73 15.89
C LEU A 290 -13.68 28.83 16.37
N SER A 291 -13.39 30.07 15.99
CA SER A 291 -14.18 31.25 16.37
C SER A 291 -14.74 31.97 15.13
N LEU A 292 -15.96 32.49 15.28
CA LEU A 292 -16.68 33.26 14.26
C LEU A 292 -16.71 34.75 14.66
N SER A 293 -16.60 35.65 13.67
CA SER A 293 -16.83 37.07 13.91
C SER A 293 -18.28 37.39 14.30
N LYS A 294 -18.51 38.60 14.82
CA LYS A 294 -19.86 39.09 15.15
C LYS A 294 -20.69 39.29 13.88
N GLU A 295 -20.03 39.73 12.82
CA GLU A 295 -20.57 39.98 11.49
C GLU A 295 -21.11 38.68 10.87
N LEU A 296 -20.31 37.62 10.84
CA LEU A 296 -20.73 36.32 10.33
C LEU A 296 -21.85 35.71 11.19
N THR A 297 -21.77 35.85 12.50
CA THR A 297 -22.85 35.39 13.42
C THR A 297 -24.19 36.08 13.11
N ALA A 298 -24.15 37.39 12.81
CA ALA A 298 -25.34 38.14 12.41
C ALA A 298 -25.87 37.71 11.03
N ILE A 299 -24.97 37.44 10.06
CA ILE A 299 -25.33 36.93 8.73
C ILE A 299 -25.99 35.55 8.84
N ILE A 300 -25.41 34.62 9.59
CA ILE A 300 -25.95 33.28 9.85
C ILE A 300 -27.38 33.38 10.39
N LYS A 301 -27.61 34.23 11.40
CA LYS A 301 -28.95 34.44 11.99
C LYS A 301 -29.94 35.05 11.00
N LYS A 302 -29.50 36.04 10.20
CA LYS A 302 -30.33 36.71 9.20
C LYS A 302 -30.72 35.78 8.04
N LYS A 303 -29.77 35.01 7.53
CA LYS A 303 -29.94 34.04 6.44
C LYS A 303 -30.52 32.70 6.93
N LYS A 304 -30.67 32.52 8.25
CA LYS A 304 -31.21 31.30 8.89
C LYS A 304 -30.45 30.03 8.50
N VAL A 305 -29.12 30.10 8.44
CA VAL A 305 -28.27 28.94 8.14
C VAL A 305 -28.37 27.95 9.31
N VAL A 306 -28.86 26.75 9.03
CA VAL A 306 -29.09 25.71 10.04
C VAL A 306 -27.75 25.05 10.40
N GLU A 307 -27.50 24.88 11.70
CA GLU A 307 -26.30 24.19 12.24
C GLU A 307 -24.97 24.73 11.69
N ALA A 308 -24.90 26.06 11.48
CA ALA A 308 -23.76 26.69 10.85
C ALA A 308 -22.43 26.39 11.56
N GLN A 309 -22.39 26.45 12.89
CA GLN A 309 -21.18 26.16 13.66
C GLN A 309 -20.69 24.73 13.40
N GLN A 310 -21.59 23.74 13.53
CA GLN A 310 -21.24 22.33 13.32
C GLN A 310 -20.77 22.06 11.88
N LYS A 311 -21.41 22.71 10.89
CA LYS A 311 -20.99 22.61 9.48
C LYS A 311 -19.60 23.20 9.25
N ILE A 312 -19.31 24.37 9.83
CA ILE A 312 -18.00 25.02 9.72
C ILE A 312 -16.92 24.15 10.37
N GLU A 313 -17.14 23.65 11.58
CA GLU A 313 -16.22 22.73 12.25
C GLU A 313 -15.98 21.48 11.41
N TYR A 314 -17.04 20.85 10.89
CA TYR A 314 -16.94 19.69 10.00
C TYR A 314 -16.12 19.98 8.73
N ILE A 315 -16.36 21.13 8.07
CA ILE A 315 -15.60 21.55 6.89
C ILE A 315 -14.12 21.63 7.21
N PHE A 316 -13.74 22.34 8.28
CA PHE A 316 -12.35 22.57 8.65
C PHE A 316 -11.66 21.27 9.09
N GLU A 317 -12.33 20.44 9.89
CA GLU A 317 -11.84 19.10 10.27
C GLU A 317 -11.59 18.22 9.05
N LYS A 318 -12.51 18.20 8.07
CA LYS A 318 -12.37 17.38 6.87
C LYS A 318 -11.28 17.88 5.95
N LEU A 319 -11.17 19.19 5.73
CA LEU A 319 -10.05 19.77 4.97
C LEU A 319 -8.71 19.38 5.61
N HIS A 320 -8.60 19.49 6.94
CA HIS A 320 -7.41 19.07 7.68
C HIS A 320 -7.13 17.56 7.50
N GLN A 321 -8.14 16.70 7.65
CA GLN A 321 -8.04 15.24 7.41
C GLN A 321 -7.59 14.91 5.98
N PHE A 322 -7.96 15.74 5.01
CA PHE A 322 -7.57 15.63 3.60
C PHE A 322 -6.18 16.21 3.31
N ARG A 323 -5.39 16.55 4.33
CA ARG A 323 -4.04 17.13 4.20
C ARG A 323 -4.05 18.54 3.58
N ILE A 324 -5.12 19.28 3.76
CA ILE A 324 -5.18 20.70 3.45
C ILE A 324 -4.95 21.41 4.78
N GLU A 325 -3.74 21.89 5.01
CA GLU A 325 -3.33 22.60 6.22
C GLU A 325 -3.88 24.03 6.25
N LYS A 326 -4.04 24.64 5.07
CA LYS A 326 -4.55 26.00 4.91
C LYS A 326 -5.52 26.07 3.74
N ILE A 327 -6.63 26.76 3.93
CA ILE A 327 -7.51 27.19 2.84
C ILE A 327 -7.22 28.67 2.54
N CYS A 328 -7.08 28.97 1.26
CA CYS A 328 -6.72 30.29 0.74
C CYS A 328 -7.79 30.77 -0.24
N ALA A 329 -8.05 32.06 -0.27
CA ALA A 329 -8.88 32.68 -1.31
C ALA A 329 -8.38 34.10 -1.65
N PRO A 330 -8.51 34.57 -2.91
CA PRO A 330 -8.06 35.90 -3.29
C PRO A 330 -8.82 37.03 -2.60
N LEU A 331 -8.12 38.03 -2.05
CA LEU A 331 -8.74 39.19 -1.41
C LEU A 331 -9.64 39.98 -2.39
N ASP A 332 -9.25 40.06 -3.66
CA ASP A 332 -10.06 40.53 -4.79
C ASP A 332 -9.65 39.74 -6.06
N LEU A 333 -10.62 39.12 -6.72
CA LEU A 333 -10.39 38.30 -7.91
C LEU A 333 -10.17 39.14 -9.18
N LYS A 334 -10.73 40.36 -9.26
CA LYS A 334 -10.71 41.18 -10.49
C LYS A 334 -9.29 41.60 -10.91
N PRO A 335 -8.40 42.07 -10.00
CA PRO A 335 -7.03 42.40 -10.36
C PRO A 335 -6.26 41.19 -10.90
N LEU A 336 -6.47 40.00 -10.32
CA LEU A 336 -5.79 38.79 -10.76
C LEU A 336 -6.25 38.32 -12.15
N GLN A 337 -7.55 38.41 -12.44
CA GLN A 337 -8.09 38.15 -13.78
C GLN A 337 -7.52 39.14 -14.81
N LYS A 338 -7.35 40.40 -14.41
CA LYS A 338 -6.71 41.40 -15.27
C LYS A 338 -5.22 41.10 -15.48
N LYS A 339 -4.50 40.60 -14.48
CA LYS A 339 -3.10 40.14 -14.61
C LYS A 339 -2.99 38.99 -15.61
N GLU A 340 -3.89 38.00 -15.56
CA GLU A 340 -3.95 36.86 -16.48
C GLU A 340 -4.11 37.29 -17.95
N ILE A 341 -4.99 38.25 -18.22
CA ILE A 341 -5.20 38.76 -19.59
C ILE A 341 -3.97 39.52 -20.11
N ASN A 342 -3.29 40.26 -19.24
CA ASN A 342 -2.25 41.22 -19.65
C ASN A 342 -0.81 40.68 -19.52
N SER A 343 -0.60 39.52 -18.90
CA SER A 343 0.72 39.00 -18.57
C SER A 343 0.95 37.67 -19.27
N LEU A 344 1.95 37.62 -20.16
CA LEU A 344 2.31 36.38 -20.85
C LEU A 344 2.81 35.34 -19.84
N GLY A 345 2.14 34.17 -19.79
CA GLY A 345 2.52 33.07 -18.90
C GLY A 345 1.91 33.11 -17.50
N TYR A 346 1.11 34.14 -17.16
CA TYR A 346 0.30 34.14 -15.94
C TYR A 346 -1.00 33.36 -16.19
N SER A 347 -1.33 32.42 -15.32
CA SER A 347 -2.56 31.63 -15.43
C SER A 347 -3.20 31.45 -14.07
N LEU A 348 -4.48 31.78 -13.94
CA LEU A 348 -5.27 31.51 -12.75
C LEU A 348 -5.55 30.02 -12.56
N ARG A 349 -5.15 29.15 -13.50
CA ARG A 349 -5.22 27.69 -13.31
C ARG A 349 -4.12 27.17 -12.40
N HIS A 350 -3.08 27.95 -12.10
CA HIS A 350 -1.94 27.53 -11.27
C HIS A 350 -1.83 28.39 -10.00
N PHE A 351 -1.52 27.77 -8.86
CA PHE A 351 -1.38 28.46 -7.56
C PHE A 351 -0.19 29.44 -7.53
N GLU A 352 0.87 29.15 -8.28
CA GLU A 352 2.21 29.76 -8.14
C GLU A 352 2.30 31.26 -8.49
N HIS A 353 1.25 31.84 -9.06
CA HIS A 353 1.26 33.23 -9.55
C HIS A 353 0.62 34.25 -8.61
N ILE A 354 0.17 33.83 -7.43
CA ILE A 354 -0.55 34.70 -6.48
C ILE A 354 0.27 34.83 -5.21
N ASP A 355 0.59 36.07 -4.85
CA ASP A 355 1.37 36.38 -3.66
C ASP A 355 0.52 36.27 -2.38
N ASP A 356 1.17 35.99 -1.24
CA ASP A 356 0.47 35.76 0.04
C ASP A 356 -0.29 36.99 0.55
N ASP A 357 0.16 38.20 0.21
CA ASP A 357 -0.51 39.46 0.54
C ASP A 357 -1.77 39.72 -0.31
N GLU A 358 -1.96 38.96 -1.40
CA GLU A 358 -3.16 38.96 -2.23
C GLU A 358 -4.22 37.95 -1.75
N LEU A 359 -3.97 37.20 -0.68
CA LEU A 359 -4.81 36.09 -0.20
C LEU A 359 -5.34 36.32 1.23
N VAL A 360 -6.58 35.88 1.49
CA VAL A 360 -6.98 35.46 2.84
C VAL A 360 -6.50 34.03 3.04
N ILE A 361 -5.84 33.76 4.18
CA ILE A 361 -5.25 32.45 4.50
C ILE A 361 -5.74 32.06 5.89
N VAL A 362 -6.41 30.90 5.97
CA VAL A 362 -6.91 30.36 7.25
C VAL A 362 -6.39 28.94 7.43
N PHE A 363 -5.87 28.64 8.62
CA PHE A 363 -5.48 27.28 8.97
C PHE A 363 -6.73 26.40 9.14
N THR A 364 -6.66 25.15 8.71
CA THR A 364 -7.79 24.22 8.81
C THR A 364 -7.81 23.46 10.12
N GLY A 365 -6.62 23.25 10.73
CA GLY A 365 -6.48 22.62 12.04
C GLY A 365 -6.88 23.58 13.15
N PHE A 366 -7.67 23.09 14.10
CA PHE A 366 -8.09 23.82 15.29
C PHE A 366 -8.26 22.87 16.48
N GLY A 367 -8.27 23.43 17.68
CA GLY A 367 -8.34 22.65 18.92
C GLY A 367 -6.98 22.05 19.31
N PRO A 368 -6.92 21.32 20.44
CA PRO A 368 -5.71 20.65 20.87
C PRO A 368 -5.34 19.53 19.91
N GLU A 369 -4.05 19.36 19.63
CA GLU A 369 -3.56 18.25 18.81
C GLU A 369 -3.84 16.92 19.53
N LEU A 370 -4.89 16.21 19.10
CA LEU A 370 -5.27 14.93 19.66
C LEU A 370 -4.41 13.81 19.06
N LYS A 371 -3.84 12.97 19.92
CA LYS A 371 -3.16 11.74 19.47
C LYS A 371 -4.17 10.85 18.75
N CYS A 372 -3.89 10.56 17.48
CA CYS A 372 -4.75 9.72 16.66
C CYS A 372 -4.71 8.25 17.13
N GLU A 373 -5.87 7.70 17.47
CA GLU A 373 -6.06 6.30 17.88
C GLU A 373 -6.78 5.46 16.80
N CYS A 374 -6.74 5.89 15.54
CA CYS A 374 -7.31 5.12 14.43
C CYS A 374 -6.58 3.77 14.27
N ILE A 375 -7.19 2.85 13.52
CA ILE A 375 -6.65 1.50 13.32
C ILE A 375 -5.22 1.53 12.77
N ASN A 376 -4.93 2.33 11.75
CA ASN A 376 -3.59 2.42 11.18
C ASN A 376 -2.59 3.02 12.18
N CYS A 377 -2.91 4.14 12.84
CA CYS A 377 -2.03 4.76 13.84
C CYS A 377 -1.75 3.81 15.01
N SER A 378 -2.75 3.06 15.47
CA SER A 378 -2.61 2.05 16.51
C SER A 378 -1.68 0.91 16.09
N PHE A 379 -1.85 0.37 14.87
CA PHE A 379 -0.97 -0.67 14.31
C PHE A 379 0.48 -0.19 14.20
N ARG A 380 0.69 1.06 13.74
CA ARG A 380 2.02 1.68 13.57
C ARG A 380 2.76 1.96 14.88
N LYS A 381 2.10 1.88 16.04
CA LYS A 381 2.76 1.94 17.36
C LYS A 381 3.52 0.64 17.70
N LEU A 382 3.27 -0.44 16.94
CA LEU A 382 3.86 -1.79 17.12
C LEU A 382 3.53 -2.44 18.48
N ASP A 383 2.48 -1.96 19.15
CA ASP A 383 1.92 -2.60 20.34
C ASP A 383 0.85 -3.61 19.91
N PHE A 384 1.30 -4.78 19.46
CA PHE A 384 0.40 -5.78 18.87
C PHE A 384 -0.55 -6.44 19.88
N ASP A 385 -0.19 -6.50 21.16
CA ASP A 385 -1.06 -7.03 22.20
C ASP A 385 -2.25 -6.10 22.40
N LYS A 386 -1.98 -4.80 22.61
CA LYS A 386 -3.04 -3.79 22.73
C LYS A 386 -3.88 -3.72 21.46
N TYR A 387 -3.26 -3.80 20.29
CA TYR A 387 -3.96 -3.75 19.01
C TYR A 387 -4.90 -4.95 18.82
N ILE A 388 -4.42 -6.18 19.02
CA ILE A 388 -5.23 -7.40 18.85
C ILE A 388 -6.31 -7.48 19.94
N THR A 389 -6.01 -7.09 21.17
CA THR A 389 -6.99 -7.01 22.26
C THR A 389 -8.13 -6.06 21.91
N LYS A 390 -7.80 -4.85 21.42
CA LYS A 390 -8.80 -3.88 20.98
C LYS A 390 -9.63 -4.42 19.83
N LEU A 391 -9.03 -5.04 18.82
CA LEU A 391 -9.78 -5.65 17.71
C LEU A 391 -10.80 -6.69 18.20
N LYS A 392 -10.42 -7.57 19.14
CA LYS A 392 -11.34 -8.57 19.70
C LYS A 392 -12.48 -7.94 20.52
N GLN A 393 -12.22 -6.84 21.22
CA GLN A 393 -13.26 -6.09 21.93
C GLN A 393 -14.21 -5.42 20.93
N ASP A 394 -13.66 -4.82 19.87
CA ASP A 394 -14.40 -4.15 18.82
C ASP A 394 -15.30 -5.11 18.02
N GLU A 395 -14.94 -6.39 17.90
CA GLU A 395 -15.79 -7.46 17.33
C GLU A 395 -17.10 -7.68 18.09
N GLN A 396 -17.10 -7.42 19.41
CA GLN A 396 -18.27 -7.61 20.29
C GLN A 396 -19.12 -6.33 20.39
N ASN A 397 -18.58 -5.20 19.95
CA ASN A 397 -19.23 -3.90 20.03
C ASN A 397 -20.03 -3.60 18.76
N GLN A 398 -21.34 -3.43 18.90
CA GLN A 398 -22.25 -3.14 17.78
C GLN A 398 -22.06 -1.73 17.17
N THR A 399 -21.33 -0.84 17.84
CA THR A 399 -21.08 0.54 17.38
C THR A 399 -19.84 0.69 16.51
N THR A 400 -18.96 -0.32 16.47
CA THR A 400 -17.75 -0.29 15.65
C THR A 400 -18.09 -0.32 14.16
N ASP A 401 -17.50 0.59 13.37
CA ASP A 401 -17.61 0.54 11.91
C ASP A 401 -17.00 -0.78 11.39
N THR A 402 -17.82 -1.57 10.70
CA THR A 402 -17.42 -2.90 10.20
C THR A 402 -16.32 -2.83 9.13
N LEU A 403 -16.20 -1.71 8.39
CA LEU A 403 -15.13 -1.51 7.42
C LEU A 403 -13.78 -1.32 8.12
N ASP A 404 -13.77 -0.56 9.21
CA ASP A 404 -12.61 -0.39 10.08
C ASP A 404 -12.18 -1.74 10.66
N LEU A 405 -13.11 -2.50 11.24
CA LEU A 405 -12.85 -3.83 11.77
C LEU A 405 -12.27 -4.78 10.69
N ALA A 406 -12.83 -4.77 9.47
CA ALA A 406 -12.35 -5.57 8.34
C ALA A 406 -10.89 -5.25 7.98
N TYR A 407 -10.56 -3.97 7.88
CA TYR A 407 -9.19 -3.49 7.62
C TYR A 407 -8.24 -3.84 8.77
N GLY A 408 -8.72 -3.74 10.00
CA GLY A 408 -7.97 -4.08 11.20
C GLY A 408 -7.49 -5.53 11.21
N HIS A 409 -8.41 -6.47 10.91
CA HIS A 409 -8.08 -7.90 10.76
C HIS A 409 -7.20 -8.20 9.56
N TYR A 410 -7.27 -7.41 8.48
CA TYR A 410 -6.32 -7.51 7.37
C TYR A 410 -4.88 -7.23 7.84
N LEU A 411 -4.67 -6.18 8.65
CA LEU A 411 -3.35 -5.78 9.11
C LEU A 411 -2.64 -6.85 9.98
N VAL A 412 -3.41 -7.73 10.63
CA VAL A 412 -2.88 -8.85 11.42
C VAL A 412 -3.16 -10.22 10.78
N SER A 413 -3.63 -10.27 9.54
CA SER A 413 -3.85 -11.51 8.78
C SER A 413 -4.70 -12.55 9.50
N THR A 414 -5.72 -12.13 10.27
CA THR A 414 -6.55 -13.05 11.06
C THR A 414 -7.20 -14.10 10.17
N ASP A 415 -7.04 -15.38 10.56
CA ASP A 415 -7.56 -16.54 9.83
C ASP A 415 -7.18 -16.53 8.33
N ASN A 416 -5.90 -16.29 8.02
CA ASN A 416 -5.41 -16.17 6.64
C ASN A 416 -6.27 -15.22 5.79
N PHE A 417 -6.60 -14.07 6.37
CA PHE A 417 -7.43 -13.01 5.78
C PHE A 417 -8.91 -13.36 5.55
N LYS A 418 -9.36 -14.60 5.82
CA LYS A 418 -10.77 -15.00 5.67
C LYS A 418 -11.70 -14.18 6.56
N LYS A 419 -11.27 -13.86 7.79
CA LYS A 419 -12.04 -12.98 8.70
C LYS A 419 -12.28 -11.60 8.08
N SER A 420 -11.24 -11.00 7.50
CA SER A 420 -11.34 -9.71 6.81
C SER A 420 -12.30 -9.80 5.62
N TYR A 421 -12.21 -10.87 4.82
CA TYR A 421 -13.13 -11.13 3.73
C TYR A 421 -14.61 -11.18 4.19
N PHE A 422 -14.93 -11.97 5.22
CA PHE A 422 -16.31 -12.08 5.71
C PHE A 422 -16.85 -10.76 6.27
N LEU A 423 -16.00 -9.96 6.93
CA LEU A 423 -16.40 -8.62 7.39
C LEU A 423 -16.68 -7.67 6.22
N TYR A 424 -15.84 -7.67 5.17
CA TYR A 424 -16.15 -6.90 3.95
C TYR A 424 -17.40 -7.41 3.24
N LYS A 425 -17.64 -8.72 3.19
CA LYS A 425 -18.87 -9.29 2.64
C LYS A 425 -20.10 -8.83 3.41
N ASN A 426 -19.99 -8.73 4.74
CA ASN A 426 -21.05 -8.21 5.59
C ASN A 426 -21.32 -6.72 5.32
N VAL A 427 -20.26 -5.90 5.15
CA VAL A 427 -20.40 -4.50 4.71
C VAL A 427 -21.12 -4.44 3.37
N ASP A 428 -20.68 -5.19 2.36
CA ASP A 428 -21.29 -5.28 1.03
C ASP A 428 -22.81 -5.57 1.12
N ILE A 429 -23.21 -6.62 1.86
CA ILE A 429 -24.61 -7.00 2.03
C ILE A 429 -25.43 -5.88 2.71
N ASN A 430 -24.92 -5.27 3.78
CA ASN A 430 -25.67 -4.30 4.59
C ASN A 430 -25.71 -2.88 4.00
N THR A 431 -24.82 -2.59 3.05
CA THR A 431 -24.70 -1.26 2.43
C THR A 431 -25.21 -1.21 1.01
N LYS A 432 -25.47 -2.37 0.37
CA LYS A 432 -25.98 -2.44 -1.00
C LYS A 432 -27.28 -1.65 -1.17
N GLY A 433 -27.29 -0.74 -2.14
CA GLY A 433 -28.47 0.06 -2.48
C GLY A 433 -28.82 1.17 -1.48
N ARG A 434 -27.97 1.42 -0.48
CA ARG A 434 -28.15 2.51 0.49
C ARG A 434 -27.39 3.76 0.06
N GLU A 435 -28.13 4.86 -0.09
CA GLU A 435 -27.60 6.17 -0.49
C GLU A 435 -26.55 6.71 0.50
N ASP A 436 -26.75 6.49 1.79
CA ASP A 436 -25.86 6.94 2.88
C ASP A 436 -24.61 6.04 3.06
N LYS A 437 -24.53 4.90 2.37
CA LYS A 437 -23.44 3.91 2.51
C LYS A 437 -22.81 3.48 1.18
N LYS A 438 -23.04 4.25 0.12
CA LYS A 438 -22.47 4.06 -1.23
C LYS A 438 -20.94 3.87 -1.26
N ILE A 439 -20.21 4.65 -0.48
CA ILE A 439 -18.74 4.61 -0.43
C ILE A 439 -18.27 3.35 0.31
N HIS A 440 -18.88 3.02 1.44
CA HIS A 440 -18.61 1.76 2.16
C HIS A 440 -18.84 0.54 1.27
N TYR A 441 -19.93 0.54 0.49
CA TYR A 441 -20.22 -0.48 -0.51
C TYR A 441 -19.05 -0.66 -1.49
N PHE A 442 -18.63 0.43 -2.14
CA PHE A 442 -17.51 0.43 -3.08
C PHE A 442 -16.20 -0.04 -2.43
N LEU A 443 -15.83 0.54 -1.28
CA LEU A 443 -14.59 0.19 -0.56
C LEU A 443 -14.58 -1.28 -0.14
N SER A 444 -15.72 -1.83 0.27
CA SER A 444 -15.84 -3.26 0.59
C SER A 444 -15.59 -4.16 -0.63
N LYS A 445 -16.07 -3.76 -1.82
CA LYS A 445 -15.91 -4.53 -3.07
C LYS A 445 -14.47 -4.50 -3.57
N ILE A 446 -13.85 -3.32 -3.61
CA ILE A 446 -12.46 -3.21 -4.07
C ILE A 446 -11.49 -3.93 -3.12
N ASN A 447 -11.73 -3.86 -1.81
CA ASN A 447 -10.89 -4.59 -0.84
C ASN A 447 -11.09 -6.11 -0.91
N GLN A 448 -12.31 -6.61 -1.19
CA GLN A 448 -12.52 -8.03 -1.48
C GLN A 448 -11.68 -8.48 -2.69
N LEU A 449 -11.62 -7.67 -3.76
CA LEU A 449 -10.75 -7.95 -4.92
C LEU A 449 -9.27 -8.01 -4.52
N TYR A 450 -8.79 -7.07 -3.70
CA TYR A 450 -7.40 -7.07 -3.23
C TYR A 450 -7.05 -8.22 -2.29
N LEU A 451 -8.03 -8.79 -1.60
CA LEU A 451 -7.85 -9.99 -0.78
C LEU A 451 -7.67 -11.28 -1.60
N LEU A 452 -7.98 -11.30 -2.90
CA LEU A 452 -7.99 -12.54 -3.72
C LEU A 452 -6.72 -13.37 -3.57
N ASN A 453 -5.56 -12.76 -3.78
CA ASN A 453 -4.27 -13.46 -3.72
C ASN A 453 -3.76 -13.65 -2.28
N LEU A 454 -4.32 -12.92 -1.32
CA LEU A 454 -3.97 -13.04 0.10
C LEU A 454 -4.68 -14.24 0.75
N VAL A 455 -5.95 -14.46 0.39
CA VAL A 455 -6.74 -15.61 0.84
C VAL A 455 -6.34 -16.91 0.13
N ALA A 456 -5.81 -16.83 -1.10
CA ALA A 456 -5.38 -17.98 -1.88
C ALA A 456 -4.11 -18.63 -1.30
N THR A 457 -4.27 -19.40 -0.23
CA THR A 457 -3.16 -20.13 0.40
C THR A 457 -2.75 -21.39 -0.37
N GLY A 458 -3.57 -21.80 -1.35
CA GLY A 458 -3.37 -23.05 -2.09
C GLY A 458 -3.94 -24.26 -1.35
N SER A 459 -4.72 -24.03 -0.29
CA SER A 459 -5.39 -25.11 0.44
C SER A 459 -6.48 -25.75 -0.43
N LYS A 460 -6.82 -27.01 -0.13
CA LYS A 460 -7.95 -27.70 -0.78
C LYS A 460 -9.28 -27.45 -0.07
N GLU A 461 -9.32 -26.56 0.92
CA GLU A 461 -10.50 -26.31 1.75
C GLU A 461 -11.68 -25.80 0.90
N PRO A 462 -12.90 -26.34 1.09
CA PRO A 462 -14.08 -25.89 0.36
C PRO A 462 -14.38 -24.40 0.54
N GLN A 463 -14.19 -23.88 1.76
CA GLN A 463 -14.44 -22.48 2.10
C GLN A 463 -13.52 -21.53 1.33
N GLU A 464 -12.21 -21.84 1.23
CA GLU A 464 -11.28 -21.02 0.43
C GLU A 464 -11.74 -20.97 -1.04
N LYS A 465 -12.11 -22.11 -1.63
CA LYS A 465 -12.58 -22.15 -3.03
C LYS A 465 -13.86 -21.35 -3.25
N GLU A 466 -14.77 -21.34 -2.28
CA GLU A 466 -16.00 -20.55 -2.33
C GLU A 466 -15.69 -19.05 -2.28
N ILE A 467 -14.86 -18.62 -1.33
CA ILE A 467 -14.40 -17.23 -1.21
C ILE A 467 -13.75 -16.77 -2.51
N LEU A 468 -12.82 -17.56 -3.07
CA LEU A 468 -12.14 -17.21 -4.32
C LEU A 468 -13.10 -17.12 -5.52
N ARG A 469 -14.16 -17.94 -5.57
CA ARG A 469 -15.19 -17.85 -6.62
C ARG A 469 -16.04 -16.61 -6.46
N ASP A 470 -16.45 -16.28 -5.24
CA ASP A 470 -17.25 -15.10 -4.93
C ASP A 470 -16.47 -13.82 -5.28
N ILE A 471 -15.21 -13.70 -4.84
CA ILE A 471 -14.35 -12.55 -5.18
C ILE A 471 -14.20 -12.41 -6.70
N LYS A 472 -13.95 -13.51 -7.44
CA LYS A 472 -13.82 -13.50 -8.90
C LYS A 472 -15.11 -13.10 -9.64
N SER A 473 -16.27 -13.18 -8.97
CA SER A 473 -17.55 -12.75 -9.55
C SER A 473 -17.83 -11.26 -9.40
N ILE A 474 -17.00 -10.53 -8.62
CA ILE A 474 -17.14 -9.09 -8.43
C ILE A 474 -16.76 -8.36 -9.71
N ASP A 475 -17.73 -7.63 -10.27
CA ASP A 475 -17.55 -6.69 -11.37
C ASP A 475 -17.65 -5.26 -10.82
N LEU A 476 -16.51 -4.61 -10.64
CA LEU A 476 -16.45 -3.26 -10.08
C LEU A 476 -16.96 -2.19 -11.06
N ASP A 477 -16.87 -2.41 -12.38
CA ASP A 477 -17.50 -1.52 -13.37
C ASP A 477 -19.00 -1.52 -13.20
N ARG A 478 -19.60 -2.72 -13.16
CA ARG A 478 -21.03 -2.88 -12.92
C ARG A 478 -21.47 -2.25 -11.59
N SER A 479 -20.70 -2.43 -10.52
CA SER A 479 -21.02 -1.82 -9.23
C SER A 479 -21.04 -0.28 -9.29
N ILE A 480 -20.09 0.36 -10.00
CA ILE A 480 -20.06 1.83 -10.16
C ILE A 480 -21.14 2.32 -11.12
N HIS A 481 -21.30 1.65 -12.28
CA HIS A 481 -22.09 2.15 -13.39
C HIS A 481 -23.57 1.75 -13.35
N ASP A 482 -23.92 0.64 -12.70
CA ASP A 482 -25.30 0.14 -12.67
C ASP A 482 -25.90 0.16 -11.26
N GLU A 483 -25.13 -0.28 -10.25
CA GLU A 483 -25.65 -0.46 -8.89
C GLU A 483 -25.70 0.87 -8.11
N LEU A 484 -24.69 1.71 -8.33
CA LEU A 484 -24.49 2.99 -7.64
C LEU A 484 -24.96 4.24 -8.42
N GLU A 485 -25.24 4.12 -9.73
CA GLU A 485 -25.42 5.25 -10.66
C GLU A 485 -26.36 6.36 -10.15
N ILE A 486 -27.47 5.99 -9.51
CA ILE A 486 -28.52 6.94 -9.09
C ILE A 486 -28.30 7.47 -7.67
N TYR A 487 -27.45 6.81 -6.89
CA TYR A 487 -27.22 7.15 -5.48
C TYR A 487 -25.97 7.99 -5.25
N VAL A 488 -25.12 8.13 -6.27
CA VAL A 488 -23.79 8.72 -6.16
C VAL A 488 -23.71 10.00 -6.98
N ASP A 489 -23.36 11.10 -6.31
CA ASP A 489 -23.01 12.37 -6.94
C ASP A 489 -21.91 12.19 -8.02
N ALA A 490 -21.99 12.96 -9.11
CA ALA A 490 -21.09 12.81 -10.25
C ALA A 490 -19.61 12.94 -9.89
N ASP A 491 -19.25 13.85 -8.97
CA ASP A 491 -17.87 14.01 -8.53
C ASP A 491 -17.43 12.83 -7.67
N VAL A 492 -18.32 12.33 -6.80
CA VAL A 492 -18.04 11.13 -6.01
C VAL A 492 -17.79 9.94 -6.93
N ARG A 493 -18.64 9.72 -7.94
CA ARG A 493 -18.47 8.65 -8.93
C ARG A 493 -17.14 8.77 -9.67
N LYS A 494 -16.80 9.98 -10.15
CA LYS A 494 -15.52 10.26 -10.80
C LYS A 494 -14.34 9.93 -9.88
N TYR A 495 -14.40 10.33 -8.61
CA TYR A 495 -13.35 10.04 -7.65
C TYR A 495 -13.23 8.54 -7.37
N LEU A 496 -14.34 7.81 -7.20
CA LEU A 496 -14.31 6.34 -7.02
C LEU A 496 -13.66 5.62 -8.22
N ILE A 497 -13.86 6.12 -9.44
CA ILE A 497 -13.14 5.63 -10.64
C ILE A 497 -11.63 5.88 -10.50
N GLU A 498 -11.20 7.06 -10.04
CA GLU A 498 -9.78 7.34 -9.80
C GLU A 498 -9.15 6.42 -8.74
N ILE A 499 -9.91 6.05 -7.70
CA ILE A 499 -9.52 5.04 -6.70
C ILE A 499 -9.35 3.68 -7.37
N LYS A 500 -10.38 3.20 -8.09
CA LYS A 500 -10.36 1.93 -8.82
C LYS A 500 -9.14 1.82 -9.74
N GLU A 501 -8.84 2.90 -10.45
CA GLU A 501 -7.75 2.98 -11.41
C GLU A 501 -6.37 3.21 -10.78
N ASN A 502 -6.27 3.29 -9.44
CA ASN A 502 -5.03 3.58 -8.71
C ASN A 502 -4.29 4.81 -9.26
N LYS A 503 -5.04 5.86 -9.65
CA LYS A 503 -4.49 7.02 -10.36
C LYS A 503 -3.45 7.77 -9.53
N LEU A 504 -3.70 7.95 -8.24
CA LEU A 504 -2.77 8.57 -7.30
C LEU A 504 -1.46 7.78 -7.17
N PHE A 505 -1.56 6.46 -7.03
CA PHE A 505 -0.39 5.59 -6.95
C PHE A 505 0.49 5.69 -8.20
N ARG A 506 -0.11 5.62 -9.40
CA ARG A 506 0.63 5.76 -10.67
C ARG A 506 1.35 7.10 -10.75
N LYS A 507 0.65 8.21 -10.48
CA LYS A 507 1.24 9.57 -10.46
C LYS A 507 2.39 9.72 -9.45
N ALA A 508 2.28 9.11 -8.28
CA ALA A 508 3.35 9.14 -7.27
C ALA A 508 4.54 8.28 -7.71
N LYS A 509 4.28 7.07 -8.21
CA LYS A 509 5.29 6.13 -8.70
C LYS A 509 6.11 6.72 -9.84
N ASP A 510 5.45 7.28 -10.85
CA ASP A 510 6.12 7.87 -12.01
C ASP A 510 7.05 9.02 -11.58
N TYR A 511 6.52 9.94 -10.76
CA TYR A 511 7.32 11.06 -10.25
C TYR A 511 8.52 10.60 -9.40
N VAL A 512 8.31 9.67 -8.47
CA VAL A 512 9.40 9.16 -7.59
C VAL A 512 10.49 8.47 -8.42
N ASN A 513 10.13 7.74 -9.48
CA ASN A 513 11.12 7.12 -10.36
C ASN A 513 11.99 8.18 -11.04
N ASP A 514 11.36 9.19 -11.65
CA ASP A 514 12.07 10.25 -12.36
C ASP A 514 12.95 11.07 -11.41
N ALA A 515 12.42 11.42 -10.23
CA ALA A 515 13.14 12.20 -9.22
C ALA A 515 14.32 11.40 -8.61
N LEU A 516 14.14 10.10 -8.34
CA LEU A 516 15.22 9.24 -7.87
C LEU A 516 16.34 9.11 -8.92
N GLU A 517 15.99 8.96 -10.20
CA GLU A 517 16.99 8.90 -11.28
C GLU A 517 17.82 10.19 -11.35
N LYS A 518 17.20 11.36 -11.17
CA LYS A 518 17.93 12.64 -11.09
C LYS A 518 18.88 12.68 -9.89
N LEU A 519 18.42 12.24 -8.72
CA LEU A 519 19.22 12.22 -7.48
C LEU A 519 20.45 11.31 -7.64
N GLU A 520 20.27 10.11 -8.20
CA GLU A 520 21.35 9.16 -8.45
C GLU A 520 22.39 9.72 -9.45
N LYS A 521 21.95 10.54 -10.41
CA LYS A 521 22.83 11.26 -11.34
C LYS A 521 23.41 12.57 -10.78
N SER A 522 23.23 12.84 -9.48
CA SER A 522 23.65 14.10 -8.82
C SER A 522 23.05 15.38 -9.42
N ASN A 523 21.91 15.27 -10.10
CA ASN A 523 21.14 16.38 -10.70
C ASN A 523 19.84 16.68 -9.93
N GLY A 524 19.57 15.96 -8.84
CA GLY A 524 18.39 16.18 -8.00
C GLY A 524 18.51 17.44 -7.15
N THR A 525 17.36 18.02 -6.83
CA THR A 525 17.23 19.26 -6.06
C THR A 525 16.44 19.05 -4.76
N TYR A 526 16.49 20.02 -3.85
CA TYR A 526 15.64 20.03 -2.66
C TYR A 526 14.14 19.96 -3.03
N ASN A 527 13.72 20.63 -4.11
CA ASN A 527 12.34 20.61 -4.58
C ASN A 527 11.90 19.21 -5.01
N ASP A 528 12.78 18.41 -5.63
CA ASP A 528 12.46 17.02 -5.96
C ASP A 528 12.16 16.21 -4.68
N ILE A 529 12.89 16.47 -3.58
CA ILE A 529 12.66 15.81 -2.28
C ILE A 529 11.38 16.28 -1.60
N GLU A 530 11.10 17.59 -1.58
CA GLU A 530 9.83 18.13 -1.08
C GLU A 530 8.63 17.52 -1.82
N GLU A 531 8.73 17.38 -3.13
CA GLU A 531 7.63 16.85 -3.95
C GLU A 531 7.48 15.33 -3.81
N ILE A 532 8.57 14.57 -3.66
CA ILE A 532 8.52 13.16 -3.23
C ILE A 532 7.79 13.07 -1.89
N HIS A 533 8.16 13.91 -0.92
CA HIS A 533 7.56 13.92 0.40
C HIS A 533 6.05 14.17 0.33
N ARG A 534 5.65 15.24 -0.35
CA ARG A 534 4.24 15.62 -0.53
C ARG A 534 3.43 14.50 -1.19
N ARG A 535 3.89 13.97 -2.32
CA ARG A 535 3.17 12.92 -3.06
C ARG A 535 3.04 11.63 -2.26
N TYR A 536 4.09 11.25 -1.56
CA TYR A 536 4.07 10.03 -0.77
C TYR A 536 3.17 10.15 0.47
N LEU A 537 3.12 11.31 1.13
CA LEU A 537 2.17 11.56 2.23
C LEU A 537 0.70 11.57 1.75
N ILE A 538 0.43 12.10 0.56
CA ILE A 538 -0.90 12.03 -0.07
C ILE A 538 -1.28 10.58 -0.36
N LEU A 539 -0.36 9.82 -0.95
CA LEU A 539 -0.59 8.41 -1.25
C LEU A 539 -0.83 7.59 0.03
N HIS A 540 -0.03 7.84 1.08
CA HIS A 540 -0.19 7.21 2.40
C HIS A 540 -1.57 7.50 2.98
N ALA A 541 -2.01 8.76 2.99
CA ALA A 541 -3.33 9.15 3.47
C ALA A 541 -4.44 8.50 2.61
N HIS A 542 -4.29 8.50 1.29
CA HIS A 542 -5.22 7.86 0.37
C HIS A 542 -5.42 6.38 0.67
N ILE A 543 -4.34 5.63 0.89
CA ILE A 543 -4.43 4.20 1.16
C ILE A 543 -4.96 3.94 2.57
N HIS A 544 -4.37 4.56 3.59
CA HIS A 544 -4.65 4.18 4.98
C HIS A 544 -5.89 4.85 5.57
N ASN A 545 -6.17 6.11 5.26
CA ASN A 545 -7.36 6.78 5.80
C ASN A 545 -8.64 6.27 5.12
N ASN A 546 -8.55 5.82 3.86
CA ASN A 546 -9.65 5.16 3.15
C ASN A 546 -9.65 3.63 3.32
N LYS A 547 -8.72 3.07 4.10
CA LYS A 547 -8.65 1.63 4.41
C LYS A 547 -8.58 0.74 3.16
N ILE A 548 -7.79 1.16 2.18
CA ILE A 548 -7.58 0.44 0.92
C ILE A 548 -6.44 -0.56 1.11
N ILE A 549 -6.67 -1.84 0.76
CA ILE A 549 -5.66 -2.91 0.83
C ILE A 549 -4.77 -2.86 -0.41
N TYR A 550 -3.95 -1.82 -0.53
CA TYR A 550 -2.97 -1.72 -1.62
C TYR A 550 -1.51 -1.84 -1.15
N ASP A 551 -1.27 -1.64 0.15
CA ASP A 551 0.05 -1.74 0.77
C ASP A 551 0.60 -3.18 0.86
N ALA A 552 -0.26 -4.18 0.63
CA ALA A 552 0.14 -5.59 0.52
C ALA A 552 0.92 -5.91 -0.77
N PHE A 553 0.74 -5.12 -1.83
CA PHE A 553 1.31 -5.43 -3.14
C PHE A 553 2.78 -5.02 -3.25
N SER A 554 3.55 -5.80 -4.02
CA SER A 554 4.99 -5.57 -4.23
C SER A 554 5.28 -4.21 -4.88
N ASP A 555 4.36 -3.69 -5.68
CA ASP A 555 4.47 -2.37 -6.30
C ASP A 555 4.50 -1.24 -5.27
N TYR A 556 3.68 -1.32 -4.21
CA TYR A 556 3.73 -0.36 -3.10
C TYR A 556 5.03 -0.50 -2.32
N GLN A 557 5.43 -1.72 -1.98
CA GLN A 557 6.68 -1.99 -1.24
C GLN A 557 7.92 -1.46 -1.98
N LYS A 558 7.99 -1.67 -3.30
CA LYS A 558 9.07 -1.11 -4.16
C LYS A 558 9.04 0.41 -4.21
N LEU A 559 7.85 1.02 -4.20
CA LEU A 559 7.73 2.48 -4.12
C LEU A 559 8.25 2.99 -2.78
N SER A 560 7.84 2.39 -1.65
CA SER A 560 8.35 2.72 -0.31
C SER A 560 9.87 2.59 -0.22
N GLU A 561 10.44 1.53 -0.82
CA GLU A 561 11.90 1.35 -0.92
C GLU A 561 12.56 2.51 -1.67
N LYS A 562 12.05 2.86 -2.85
CA LYS A 562 12.59 3.96 -3.67
C LYS A 562 12.48 5.31 -2.97
N VAL A 563 11.37 5.57 -2.28
CA VAL A 563 11.20 6.80 -1.49
C VAL A 563 12.22 6.85 -0.36
N PHE A 564 12.39 5.77 0.40
CA PHE A 564 13.38 5.73 1.48
C PHE A 564 14.82 5.90 0.95
N ARG A 565 15.13 5.24 -0.18
CA ARG A 565 16.41 5.39 -0.89
C ARG A 565 16.65 6.84 -1.32
N ALA A 566 15.64 7.52 -1.86
CA ALA A 566 15.74 8.94 -2.24
C ALA A 566 16.04 9.83 -1.02
N MET A 567 15.38 9.59 0.12
CA MET A 567 15.64 10.32 1.37
C MET A 567 17.07 10.08 1.87
N VAL A 568 17.54 8.83 1.84
CA VAL A 568 18.93 8.49 2.21
C VAL A 568 19.95 9.14 1.28
N PHE A 569 19.73 9.14 -0.03
CA PHE A 569 20.61 9.84 -0.97
C PHE A 569 20.64 11.34 -0.70
N ALA A 570 19.48 11.97 -0.55
CA ALA A 570 19.37 13.39 -0.24
C ALA A 570 20.14 13.77 1.04
N TYR A 571 20.11 12.91 2.05
CA TYR A 571 20.80 13.09 3.32
C TYR A 571 22.34 12.89 3.22
N THR A 572 22.82 12.03 2.31
CA THR A 572 24.21 11.51 2.35
C THR A 572 25.10 11.98 1.22
N THR A 573 24.53 12.68 0.23
CA THR A 573 25.31 13.31 -0.85
C THR A 573 26.34 14.31 -0.32
N LYS A 574 27.40 14.58 -1.09
CA LYS A 574 28.47 15.55 -0.73
C LYS A 574 27.93 16.93 -0.34
N LYS A 575 26.78 17.31 -0.89
CA LYS A 575 26.02 18.50 -0.52
C LYS A 575 24.61 18.04 -0.12
N PRO A 576 24.39 17.69 1.16
CA PRO A 576 23.10 17.19 1.61
C PRO A 576 21.98 18.14 1.23
N LEU A 577 20.92 17.60 0.64
CA LEU A 577 19.71 18.34 0.30
C LEU A 577 18.78 18.46 1.52
N ILE A 578 18.87 17.51 2.46
CA ILE A 578 18.13 17.51 3.73
C ILE A 578 19.09 17.26 4.89
N SER A 579 18.76 17.82 6.05
CA SER A 579 19.57 17.69 7.27
C SER A 579 19.16 16.52 8.18
N ASP A 580 17.92 16.03 8.03
CA ASP A 580 17.37 14.91 8.81
C ASP A 580 16.37 14.13 7.94
N ILE A 581 16.20 12.85 8.24
CA ILE A 581 15.17 12.00 7.63
C ILE A 581 14.01 11.88 8.64
N PRO A 582 12.81 12.37 8.31
CA PRO A 582 11.67 12.31 9.24
C PRO A 582 11.36 10.89 9.73
N SER A 583 11.02 10.75 11.02
CA SER A 583 10.63 9.48 11.68
C SER A 583 9.58 8.66 10.91
N PHE A 584 8.68 9.36 10.21
CA PHE A 584 7.70 8.74 9.32
C PHE A 584 8.34 7.74 8.34
N TYR A 585 9.47 8.09 7.71
CA TYR A 585 10.13 7.25 6.72
C TYR A 585 10.83 6.03 7.31
N PHE A 586 11.37 6.14 8.53
CA PHE A 586 11.89 4.97 9.24
C PHE A 586 10.77 4.01 9.64
N THR A 587 9.59 4.53 9.97
CA THR A 587 8.40 3.70 10.21
C THR A 587 7.95 2.98 8.94
N GLU A 588 7.88 3.69 7.81
CA GLU A 588 7.57 3.08 6.50
C GLU A 588 8.59 2.01 6.10
N ALA A 589 9.88 2.31 6.27
CA ALA A 589 10.96 1.37 6.00
C ALA A 589 10.85 0.10 6.87
N THR A 590 10.49 0.28 8.15
CA THR A 590 10.28 -0.84 9.09
C THR A 590 9.11 -1.72 8.66
N LEU A 591 8.01 -1.14 8.17
CA LEU A 591 6.79 -1.86 7.81
C LEU A 591 6.85 -2.53 6.44
N TYR A 592 7.40 -1.85 5.43
CA TYR A 592 7.17 -2.18 4.02
C TYR A 592 8.40 -2.59 3.22
N ILE A 593 9.62 -2.25 3.66
CA ILE A 593 10.86 -2.59 2.94
C ILE A 593 11.37 -3.96 3.38
N SER A 594 11.84 -4.79 2.45
CA SER A 594 12.46 -6.08 2.81
C SER A 594 13.74 -5.84 3.63
N SER A 595 14.06 -6.73 4.59
CA SER A 595 15.26 -6.54 5.42
C SER A 595 16.54 -6.50 4.61
N ARG A 596 16.60 -7.26 3.50
CA ARG A 596 17.75 -7.25 2.58
C ARG A 596 17.92 -5.88 1.90
N ASP A 597 16.83 -5.31 1.38
CA ASP A 597 16.89 -4.05 0.66
C ASP A 597 17.19 -2.90 1.62
N LEU A 598 16.60 -2.91 2.81
CA LEU A 598 16.90 -1.94 3.87
C LEU A 598 18.39 -1.98 4.26
N GLU A 599 18.94 -3.17 4.49
CA GLU A 599 20.37 -3.34 4.74
C GLU A 599 21.21 -2.82 3.58
N SER A 600 20.81 -3.08 2.34
CA SER A 600 21.52 -2.56 1.16
C SER A 600 21.49 -1.04 1.07
N ILE A 601 20.37 -0.40 1.43
CA ILE A 601 20.24 1.07 1.44
C ILE A 601 21.13 1.67 2.53
N LEU A 602 21.19 1.04 3.71
CA LEU A 602 21.94 1.54 4.86
C LEU A 602 23.41 1.13 4.86
N LYS A 603 23.81 0.13 4.08
CA LYS A 603 25.19 -0.41 4.04
C LYS A 603 26.26 0.66 3.76
N PRO A 604 26.09 1.60 2.81
CA PRO A 604 27.09 2.64 2.55
C PRO A 604 27.25 3.64 3.69
N LEU A 605 26.30 3.67 4.63
CA LEU A 605 26.26 4.63 5.71
C LEU A 605 27.07 4.11 6.90
N GLY A 606 27.81 5.02 7.53
CA GLY A 606 28.42 4.81 8.85
C GLY A 606 27.34 4.76 9.93
N GLU A 607 27.38 5.69 10.87
CA GLU A 607 26.30 5.90 11.84
C GLU A 607 25.24 6.86 11.28
N LEU A 608 23.98 6.60 11.63
CA LEU A 608 22.84 7.46 11.31
C LEU A 608 22.70 8.53 12.39
N THR A 609 22.86 9.79 12.03
CA THR A 609 22.53 10.92 12.91
C THR A 609 21.06 11.24 12.74
N LEU A 610 20.27 10.95 13.78
CA LEU A 610 18.82 11.18 13.80
C LEU A 610 18.45 12.30 14.78
N SER A 611 17.33 12.98 14.54
CA SER A 611 16.68 13.85 15.53
C SER A 611 16.27 13.07 16.79
N ASP A 612 16.25 13.75 17.95
CA ASP A 612 15.91 13.10 19.23
C ASP A 612 14.47 12.59 19.26
N GLU A 613 13.53 13.30 18.62
CA GLU A 613 12.16 12.84 18.43
C GLU A 613 12.12 11.50 17.69
N THR A 614 12.89 11.36 16.60
CA THR A 614 12.99 10.12 15.82
C THR A 614 13.59 8.99 16.66
N LYS A 615 14.65 9.26 17.44
CA LYS A 615 15.24 8.28 18.36
C LYS A 615 14.22 7.79 19.39
N ILE A 616 13.53 8.71 20.06
CA ILE A 616 12.49 8.39 21.05
C ILE A 616 11.41 7.51 20.42
N ASN A 617 10.92 7.90 19.24
CA ASN A 617 9.86 7.17 18.54
C ASN A 617 10.27 5.73 18.18
N LEU A 618 11.51 5.53 17.70
CA LEU A 618 12.04 4.19 17.36
C LEU A 618 12.23 3.32 18.61
N ILE A 619 12.70 3.90 19.72
CA ILE A 619 12.84 3.20 21.01
C ILE A 619 11.48 2.79 21.56
N GLU A 620 10.48 3.68 21.54
CA GLU A 620 9.12 3.36 21.96
C GLU A 620 8.52 2.22 21.13
N LYS A 621 8.71 2.25 19.81
CA LYS A 621 8.30 1.16 18.92
C LYS A 621 8.97 -0.17 19.27
N ALA A 622 10.27 -0.17 19.56
CA ALA A 622 10.99 -1.38 19.95
C ALA A 622 10.50 -1.92 21.28
N LYS A 623 10.27 -1.03 22.26
CA LYS A 623 9.69 -1.39 23.55
C LYS A 623 8.31 -2.00 23.38
N ASN A 624 7.42 -1.37 22.61
CA ASN A 624 6.08 -1.87 22.34
C ASN A 624 6.10 -3.23 21.65
N LEU A 625 6.95 -3.40 20.62
CA LEU A 625 7.09 -4.65 19.89
C LEU A 625 7.51 -5.80 20.82
N LEU A 626 8.55 -5.60 21.63
CA LEU A 626 9.05 -6.62 22.56
C LEU A 626 8.03 -6.93 23.66
N ALA A 627 7.46 -5.90 24.28
CA ALA A 627 6.50 -6.04 25.37
C ALA A 627 5.16 -6.65 24.90
N SER A 628 4.81 -6.50 23.62
CA SER A 628 3.60 -7.11 23.06
C SER A 628 3.65 -8.64 23.02
N TYR A 629 4.84 -9.24 22.97
CA TYR A 629 4.98 -10.70 22.94
C TYR A 629 5.17 -11.30 24.33
N ALA A 630 5.92 -10.63 25.21
CA ALA A 630 6.24 -11.17 26.53
C ALA A 630 6.31 -10.11 27.61
N ARG A 631 5.85 -10.47 28.81
CA ARG A 631 5.95 -9.67 30.03
C ARG A 631 6.57 -10.44 31.18
N GLU A 632 6.96 -9.69 32.20
CA GLU A 632 7.46 -10.28 33.44
C GLU A 632 6.29 -10.81 34.29
N GLY A 633 6.38 -12.08 34.66
CA GLY A 633 5.49 -12.76 35.58
C GLY A 633 6.00 -12.72 37.02
N ILE A 634 5.34 -13.49 37.88
CA ILE A 634 5.74 -13.64 39.28
C ILE A 634 7.12 -14.31 39.34
N TRP A 635 7.99 -13.87 40.25
CA TRP A 635 9.34 -14.41 40.46
C TRP A 635 10.32 -14.24 39.28
N GLY A 636 10.05 -13.29 38.37
CA GLY A 636 10.97 -12.97 37.26
C GLY A 636 10.93 -13.95 36.09
N HIS A 637 9.96 -14.88 36.05
CA HIS A 637 9.70 -15.70 34.86
C HIS A 637 9.08 -14.85 33.75
N SER A 638 9.39 -15.17 32.49
CA SER A 638 8.79 -14.48 31.34
C SER A 638 7.51 -15.21 30.91
N ILE A 639 6.41 -14.47 30.77
CA ILE A 639 5.11 -14.99 30.35
C ILE A 639 4.82 -14.48 28.94
N LYS A 640 4.48 -15.40 28.03
CA LYS A 640 4.05 -15.06 26.68
C LYS A 640 2.63 -14.50 26.68
N GLU A 641 2.40 -13.46 25.88
CA GLU A 641 1.05 -12.95 25.64
C GLU A 641 0.29 -13.89 24.70
N ALA A 642 -0.81 -14.44 25.21
CA ALA A 642 -1.54 -15.53 24.55
C ALA A 642 -2.12 -15.10 23.19
N LEU A 643 -2.59 -13.85 23.08
CA LEU A 643 -3.20 -13.33 21.86
C LEU A 643 -2.19 -13.15 20.74
N VAL A 644 -1.04 -12.54 21.05
CA VAL A 644 0.04 -12.36 20.08
C VAL A 644 0.66 -13.70 19.71
N SER A 645 0.87 -14.58 20.68
CA SER A 645 1.40 -15.94 20.42
C SER A 645 0.51 -16.73 19.47
N ALA A 646 -0.80 -16.74 19.68
CA ALA A 646 -1.74 -17.40 18.79
C ALA A 646 -1.75 -16.75 17.39
N GLN A 647 -1.64 -15.42 17.30
CA GLN A 647 -1.63 -14.72 16.01
C GLN A 647 -0.31 -14.97 15.23
N LEU A 648 0.81 -15.22 15.91
CA LEU A 648 2.11 -15.57 15.31
C LEU A 648 2.16 -16.98 14.72
N GLU A 649 1.16 -17.84 14.98
CA GLU A 649 0.99 -19.10 14.24
C GLU A 649 0.58 -18.84 12.77
N ASN A 650 0.04 -17.66 12.46
CA ASN A 650 -0.25 -17.26 11.10
C ASN A 650 1.02 -16.85 10.35
N PHE A 651 1.35 -17.57 9.26
CA PHE A 651 2.55 -17.32 8.45
C PHE A 651 2.70 -15.87 7.99
N TRP A 652 1.61 -15.23 7.52
CA TRP A 652 1.67 -13.87 6.99
C TRP A 652 1.95 -12.84 8.08
N PHE A 653 1.29 -12.98 9.24
CA PHE A 653 1.57 -12.13 10.39
C PHE A 653 2.97 -12.36 10.94
N GLN A 654 3.40 -13.62 11.08
CA GLN A 654 4.75 -13.95 11.53
C GLN A 654 5.81 -13.35 10.60
N SER A 655 5.68 -13.53 9.28
CA SER A 655 6.59 -12.95 8.29
C SER A 655 6.68 -11.43 8.41
N ARG A 656 5.53 -10.75 8.60
CA ARG A 656 5.47 -9.31 8.83
C ARG A 656 6.15 -8.90 10.15
N PHE A 657 5.88 -9.61 11.24
CA PHE A 657 6.50 -9.37 12.54
C PHE A 657 8.03 -9.52 12.47
N LEU A 658 8.52 -10.61 11.86
CA LEU A 658 9.95 -10.88 11.70
C LEU A 658 10.65 -9.81 10.87
N ARG A 659 10.00 -9.29 9.82
CA ARG A 659 10.52 -8.16 9.02
C ARG A 659 10.59 -6.89 9.85
N ILE A 660 9.50 -6.52 10.52
CA ILE A 660 9.43 -5.34 11.41
C ILE A 660 10.53 -5.41 12.46
N PHE A 661 10.66 -6.55 13.15
CA PHE A 661 11.69 -6.79 14.15
C PHE A 661 13.10 -6.59 13.58
N SER A 662 13.41 -7.23 12.46
CA SER A 662 14.74 -7.17 11.86
C SER A 662 15.10 -5.77 11.38
N ASN A 663 14.14 -5.09 10.75
CA ASN A 663 14.34 -3.74 10.21
C ASN A 663 14.55 -2.74 11.35
N LEU A 664 13.75 -2.82 12.41
CA LEU A 664 13.84 -1.95 13.56
C LEU A 664 15.21 -2.08 14.27
N PHE A 665 15.66 -3.31 14.56
CA PHE A 665 16.98 -3.51 15.18
C PHE A 665 18.15 -3.21 14.23
N THR A 666 17.96 -3.31 12.92
CA THR A 666 18.97 -2.86 11.94
C THR A 666 19.14 -1.34 11.99
N ILE A 667 18.03 -0.58 12.02
CA ILE A 667 18.06 0.88 12.14
C ILE A 667 18.65 1.31 13.48
N LEU A 668 18.19 0.71 14.59
CA LEU A 668 18.68 1.04 15.94
C LEU A 668 20.17 0.74 16.11
N SER A 669 20.68 -0.36 15.54
CA SER A 669 22.12 -0.69 15.60
C SER A 669 22.98 0.31 14.82
N LYS A 670 22.42 0.94 13.78
CA LYS A 670 23.08 1.96 12.96
C LYS A 670 22.96 3.37 13.55
N THR A 671 22.11 3.58 14.54
CA THR A 671 21.86 4.90 15.14
C THR A 671 22.77 5.11 16.35
N GLU A 672 23.18 6.35 16.62
CA GLU A 672 23.79 6.75 17.90
C GLU A 672 22.67 7.13 18.91
N LEU A 673 22.61 6.44 20.04
CA LEU A 673 21.54 6.59 21.03
C LEU A 673 22.12 6.95 22.40
N SER A 674 21.47 7.87 23.10
CA SER A 674 21.89 8.24 24.45
C SER A 674 21.65 7.10 25.43
N LYS A 675 22.54 6.99 26.43
CA LYS A 675 22.45 5.96 27.47
C LYS A 675 21.06 5.88 28.12
N ALA A 676 20.48 7.02 28.48
CA ALA A 676 19.16 7.10 29.11
C ALA A 676 18.04 6.50 28.24
N LEU A 677 18.10 6.66 26.90
CA LEU A 677 17.10 6.09 26.00
C LEU A 677 17.25 4.57 25.90
N VAL A 678 18.47 4.08 25.71
CA VAL A 678 18.72 2.65 25.46
C VAL A 678 18.50 1.81 26.72
N GLU A 679 18.78 2.34 27.91
CA GLU A 679 18.50 1.67 29.20
C GLU A 679 17.03 1.21 29.33
N THR A 680 16.09 1.93 28.71
CA THR A 680 14.66 1.57 28.72
C THR A 680 14.35 0.25 27.99
N LEU A 681 15.25 -0.23 27.13
CA LEU A 681 15.10 -1.48 26.37
C LEU A 681 15.72 -2.70 27.05
N ALA A 682 16.59 -2.53 28.06
CA ALA A 682 17.29 -3.64 28.68
C ALA A 682 16.33 -4.70 29.24
N LYS A 683 15.31 -4.26 30.00
CA LYS A 683 14.28 -5.15 30.56
C LYS A 683 13.39 -5.78 29.48
N PRO A 684 12.77 -5.01 28.55
CA PRO A 684 12.02 -5.59 27.43
C PRO A 684 12.79 -6.64 26.62
N ILE A 685 14.05 -6.37 26.26
CA ILE A 685 14.89 -7.31 25.50
C ILE A 685 15.11 -8.59 26.32
N PHE A 686 15.44 -8.44 27.60
CA PHE A 686 15.69 -9.58 28.48
C PHE A 686 14.46 -10.48 28.63
N THR A 687 13.30 -9.89 28.91
CA THR A 687 12.03 -10.61 29.05
C THR A 687 11.60 -11.27 27.72
N PHE A 688 11.72 -10.55 26.61
CA PHE A 688 11.39 -11.07 25.29
C PHE A 688 12.27 -12.27 24.93
N LEU A 689 13.60 -12.13 25.00
CA LEU A 689 14.52 -13.20 24.61
C LEU A 689 14.36 -14.48 25.44
N LYS A 690 14.00 -14.38 26.73
CA LYS A 690 13.77 -15.55 27.58
C LYS A 690 12.48 -16.31 27.23
N ALA A 691 11.51 -15.65 26.59
CA ALA A 691 10.24 -16.25 26.18
C ALA A 691 10.24 -16.71 24.71
N GLU A 692 10.99 -16.02 23.86
CA GLU A 692 10.97 -16.14 22.40
C GLU A 692 11.29 -17.54 21.84
N ASP A 693 10.46 -18.03 20.91
CA ASP A 693 10.65 -19.32 20.24
C ASP A 693 10.49 -19.33 18.71
N PHE A 694 10.06 -18.24 18.06
CA PHE A 694 9.77 -18.19 16.63
C PHE A 694 10.83 -17.45 15.78
N LEU A 695 11.72 -16.64 16.39
CA LEU A 695 12.79 -15.94 15.68
C LEU A 695 13.77 -16.91 15.02
N GLY A 696 14.19 -16.58 13.80
CA GLY A 696 15.25 -17.27 13.08
C GLY A 696 16.64 -16.67 13.36
N TRP A 697 17.68 -17.35 12.88
CA TRP A 697 19.08 -16.93 13.01
C TRP A 697 19.31 -15.47 12.58
N ASN A 698 18.78 -15.07 11.42
CA ASN A 698 19.00 -13.70 10.92
C ASN A 698 18.35 -12.64 11.83
N ASN A 699 17.17 -12.93 12.40
CA ASN A 699 16.51 -12.01 13.33
C ASN A 699 17.34 -11.84 14.61
N LEU A 700 17.79 -12.96 15.18
CA LEU A 700 18.65 -12.95 16.37
C LEU A 700 19.99 -12.29 16.12
N LYS A 701 20.55 -12.40 14.91
CA LYS A 701 21.73 -11.63 14.49
C LYS A 701 21.48 -10.11 14.55
N LYS A 702 20.32 -9.63 14.08
CA LYS A 702 20.01 -8.18 14.12
C LYS A 702 19.90 -7.67 15.55
N LEU A 703 19.24 -8.41 16.44
CA LEU A 703 19.20 -8.08 17.86
C LEU A 703 20.58 -8.22 18.52
N GLY A 704 21.36 -9.23 18.14
CA GLY A 704 22.73 -9.43 18.60
C GLY A 704 23.61 -8.22 18.31
N ASN A 705 23.59 -7.70 17.08
CA ASN A 705 24.31 -6.48 16.72
C ASN A 705 23.95 -5.28 17.63
N PHE A 706 22.67 -5.15 17.97
CA PHE A 706 22.22 -4.11 18.91
C PHE A 706 22.77 -4.34 20.33
N ILE A 707 22.70 -5.58 20.83
CA ILE A 707 23.22 -5.95 22.16
C ILE A 707 24.74 -5.76 22.23
N GLN A 708 25.48 -6.09 21.17
CA GLN A 708 26.92 -5.86 21.10
C GLN A 708 27.23 -4.38 21.24
N LYS A 709 26.60 -3.52 20.42
CA LYS A 709 26.82 -2.07 20.46
C LYS A 709 26.43 -1.44 21.80
N TYR A 710 25.33 -1.89 22.39
CA TYR A 710 24.74 -1.29 23.59
C TYR A 710 24.86 -2.19 24.83
N GLY A 711 25.89 -3.04 24.89
CA GLY A 711 26.06 -4.03 25.96
C GLY A 711 26.08 -3.44 27.38
N HIS A 712 26.54 -2.19 27.53
CA HIS A 712 26.64 -1.47 28.79
C HIS A 712 25.30 -1.29 29.53
N ILE A 713 24.15 -1.46 28.87
CA ILE A 713 22.83 -1.34 29.52
C ILE A 713 22.46 -2.58 30.35
N PHE A 714 23.12 -3.71 30.13
CA PHE A 714 22.83 -4.96 30.81
C PHE A 714 23.82 -5.20 31.93
N LYS A 715 23.33 -5.55 33.13
CA LYS A 715 24.20 -6.01 34.23
C LYS A 715 24.92 -7.32 33.84
N PRO A 716 26.09 -7.64 34.44
CA PRO A 716 26.82 -8.88 34.15
C PRO A 716 25.92 -10.12 34.26
N GLN A 717 25.10 -10.20 35.31
CA GLN A 717 24.17 -11.32 35.50
C GLN A 717 23.10 -11.41 34.40
N GLN A 718 22.65 -10.29 33.84
CA GLN A 718 21.66 -10.30 32.76
C GLN A 718 22.26 -10.84 31.46
N LEU A 719 23.48 -10.41 31.10
CA LEU A 719 24.19 -10.97 29.95
C LEU A 719 24.48 -12.47 30.14
N HIS A 720 24.91 -12.87 31.34
CA HIS A 720 25.11 -14.27 31.69
C HIS A 720 23.84 -15.11 31.51
N ASP A 721 22.70 -14.62 32.01
CA ASP A 721 21.41 -15.29 31.89
C ASP A 721 20.94 -15.43 30.42
N LEU A 722 21.12 -14.37 29.62
CA LEU A 722 20.81 -14.41 28.19
C LEU A 722 21.69 -15.41 27.44
N LEU A 723 22.98 -15.42 27.76
CA LEU A 723 23.95 -16.36 27.22
C LEU A 723 23.59 -17.82 27.58
N SER A 724 23.26 -18.05 28.85
CA SER A 724 22.83 -19.36 29.36
C SER A 724 21.54 -19.85 28.71
N HIS A 725 20.59 -18.94 28.45
CA HIS A 725 19.37 -19.24 27.72
C HIS A 725 19.66 -19.60 26.26
N ALA A 726 20.45 -18.78 25.56
CA ALA A 726 20.83 -19.03 24.17
C ALA A 726 21.56 -20.36 24.01
N ILE A 727 22.54 -20.66 24.88
CA ILE A 727 23.24 -21.95 24.92
C ILE A 727 22.25 -23.10 25.18
N GLY A 728 21.32 -22.92 26.12
CA GLY A 728 20.28 -23.92 26.42
C GLY A 728 19.39 -24.27 25.23
N GLY A 729 19.17 -23.32 24.31
CA GLY A 729 18.41 -23.53 23.07
C GLY A 729 19.22 -24.08 21.89
N THR A 730 20.54 -24.24 22.03
CA THR A 730 21.39 -24.85 20.98
C THR A 730 21.31 -26.38 21.01
N LYS A 731 21.55 -26.98 19.84
CA LYS A 731 21.76 -28.43 19.67
C LYS A 731 22.69 -28.68 18.47
N TYR A 732 23.30 -29.86 18.38
CA TYR A 732 24.17 -30.21 17.25
C TYR A 732 23.47 -29.98 15.90
N GLY A 733 24.18 -29.32 14.97
CA GLY A 733 23.66 -28.95 13.64
C GLY A 733 22.62 -27.81 13.63
N TYR A 734 22.26 -27.24 14.77
CA TYR A 734 21.28 -26.15 14.86
C TYR A 734 21.95 -24.81 15.19
N HIS A 735 21.90 -23.87 14.26
CA HIS A 735 22.68 -22.62 14.27
C HIS A 735 21.87 -21.37 14.62
N LYS A 736 20.66 -21.53 15.20
CA LYS A 736 19.75 -20.40 15.47
C LYS A 736 20.39 -19.31 16.33
N TYR A 737 21.12 -19.70 17.38
CA TYR A 737 21.62 -18.77 18.40
C TYR A 737 23.09 -18.35 18.21
N ASP A 738 23.80 -18.87 17.21
CA ASP A 738 25.26 -18.74 17.10
C ASP A 738 25.73 -17.27 17.08
N GLU A 739 25.11 -16.43 16.23
CA GLU A 739 25.44 -15.00 16.14
C GLU A 739 25.01 -14.22 17.40
N LEU A 740 23.93 -14.64 18.08
CA LEU A 740 23.50 -14.02 19.33
C LEU A 740 24.49 -14.33 20.45
N ILE A 741 24.94 -15.58 20.56
CA ILE A 741 25.96 -16.02 21.52
C ILE A 741 27.23 -15.20 21.31
N LYS A 742 27.73 -15.13 20.07
CA LYS A 742 28.88 -14.29 19.70
C LYS A 742 28.69 -12.85 20.16
N SER A 743 27.54 -12.25 19.83
CA SER A 743 27.26 -10.85 20.16
C SER A 743 27.21 -10.59 21.67
N ILE A 744 26.58 -11.49 22.44
CA ILE A 744 26.51 -11.38 23.91
C ILE A 744 27.91 -11.53 24.51
N CYS A 745 28.72 -12.45 24.02
CA CYS A 745 30.09 -12.64 24.50
C CYS A 745 30.96 -11.41 24.24
N LEU A 746 30.87 -10.82 23.04
CA LEU A 746 31.58 -9.58 22.70
C LEU A 746 31.10 -8.42 23.57
N ALA A 747 29.78 -8.27 23.76
CA ALA A 747 29.20 -7.30 24.66
C ALA A 747 29.74 -7.45 26.09
N TYR A 748 29.81 -8.69 26.61
CA TYR A 748 30.32 -8.97 27.94
C TYR A 748 31.81 -8.62 28.05
N ARG A 749 32.63 -9.06 27.09
CA ARG A 749 34.07 -8.78 27.04
C ARG A 749 34.38 -7.29 27.06
N GLU A 750 33.64 -6.51 26.28
CA GLU A 750 33.85 -5.06 26.16
C GLU A 750 33.44 -4.31 27.44
N ASN A 751 32.38 -4.74 28.12
CA ASN A 751 31.80 -4.01 29.25
C ASN A 751 32.27 -4.50 30.61
N TYR A 752 32.72 -5.76 30.71
CA TYR A 752 33.11 -6.43 31.96
C TYR A 752 34.41 -7.26 31.82
N PRO A 753 35.51 -6.70 31.28
CA PRO A 753 36.74 -7.45 31.00
C PRO A 753 37.38 -8.08 32.24
N ASP A 754 37.20 -7.47 33.41
CA ASP A 754 37.81 -7.91 34.67
C ASP A 754 36.90 -8.81 35.54
N GLN A 755 35.71 -9.17 35.04
CA GLN A 755 34.73 -9.98 35.78
C GLN A 755 34.43 -11.27 35.02
N PRO A 756 35.30 -12.31 35.10
CA PRO A 756 35.00 -13.57 34.43
C PRO A 756 33.72 -14.20 35.00
N ILE A 757 32.93 -14.80 34.12
CA ILE A 757 31.82 -15.68 34.48
C ILE A 757 32.39 -16.84 35.31
N THR A 758 31.74 -17.16 36.42
CA THR A 758 32.17 -18.24 37.34
C THR A 758 31.20 -19.43 37.39
N ASP A 759 30.17 -19.42 36.52
CA ASP A 759 29.24 -20.54 36.35
C ASP A 759 29.94 -21.73 35.68
N LYS A 760 30.42 -22.64 36.52
CA LYS A 760 31.11 -23.87 36.12
C LYS A 760 30.28 -24.81 35.24
N SER A 761 28.96 -24.60 35.14
CA SER A 761 28.06 -25.40 34.31
C SER A 761 27.96 -24.90 32.86
N LEU A 762 28.32 -23.64 32.60
CA LEU A 762 28.11 -22.99 31.32
C LEU A 762 28.82 -23.69 30.15
N VAL A 763 30.15 -23.88 30.27
CA VAL A 763 30.96 -24.54 29.25
C VAL A 763 30.59 -26.02 29.07
N PRO A 764 30.47 -26.85 30.14
CA PRO A 764 30.00 -28.23 29.99
C PRO A 764 28.65 -28.33 29.26
N LYS A 765 27.70 -27.46 29.59
CA LYS A 765 26.38 -27.45 28.94
C LYS A 765 26.48 -27.06 27.47
N ALA A 766 27.28 -26.05 27.13
CA ALA A 766 27.52 -25.64 25.76
C ALA A 766 28.10 -26.79 24.92
N LEU A 767 29.17 -27.42 25.42
CA LEU A 767 29.83 -28.54 24.76
C LEU A 767 28.86 -29.71 24.58
N ALA A 768 28.15 -30.11 25.63
CA ALA A 768 27.17 -31.20 25.58
C ALA A 768 26.06 -30.94 24.54
N ASN A 769 25.52 -29.72 24.48
CA ASN A 769 24.51 -29.36 23.49
C ASN A 769 25.03 -29.42 22.05
N SER A 770 26.34 -29.25 21.84
CA SER A 770 26.97 -29.38 20.52
C SER A 770 27.49 -30.78 20.18
N MET A 771 27.23 -31.81 20.98
CA MET A 771 27.73 -33.15 20.69
C MET A 771 26.88 -33.87 19.64
N ASN A 772 27.55 -34.55 18.71
CA ASN A 772 26.92 -35.47 17.78
C ASN A 772 26.65 -36.84 18.44
N SER A 773 26.05 -37.78 17.70
CA SER A 773 25.76 -39.13 18.19
C SER A 773 27.00 -39.99 18.51
N LYS A 774 28.20 -39.55 18.11
CA LYS A 774 29.49 -40.19 18.42
C LYS A 774 30.15 -39.57 19.67
N GLY A 775 29.53 -38.58 20.30
CA GLY A 775 30.10 -37.86 21.44
C GLY A 775 31.14 -36.80 21.07
N GLU A 776 31.25 -36.44 19.79
CA GLU A 776 32.16 -35.38 19.34
C GLU A 776 31.45 -34.03 19.39
N SER A 777 32.01 -33.06 20.11
CA SER A 777 31.49 -31.70 20.19
C SER A 777 31.80 -30.87 18.92
N ASP A 778 30.93 -29.91 18.60
CA ASP A 778 31.18 -28.82 17.65
C ASP A 778 31.33 -27.49 18.43
N PRO A 779 32.55 -27.18 18.92
CA PRO A 779 32.81 -26.08 19.84
C PRO A 779 32.92 -24.71 19.16
N ARG A 780 32.91 -24.65 17.82
CA ARG A 780 33.22 -23.45 17.02
C ARG A 780 32.53 -22.19 17.50
N ARG A 781 31.21 -22.27 17.69
CA ARG A 781 30.35 -21.15 18.09
C ARG A 781 30.60 -20.66 19.53
N PHE A 782 31.21 -21.49 20.38
CA PHE A 782 31.42 -21.20 21.79
C PHE A 782 32.80 -20.63 22.08
N ILE A 783 33.67 -20.49 21.07
CA ILE A 783 35.02 -19.96 21.26
C ILE A 783 35.02 -18.55 21.86
N TYR A 784 33.97 -17.77 21.55
CA TYR A 784 33.75 -16.43 22.11
C TYR A 784 33.50 -16.44 23.63
N LEU A 785 33.22 -17.59 24.25
CA LEU A 785 33.18 -17.71 25.72
C LEU A 785 34.57 -17.57 26.34
N TYR A 786 35.63 -18.00 25.64
CA TYR A 786 36.99 -18.09 26.16
C TYR A 786 37.46 -16.81 26.89
N PRO A 787 37.34 -15.59 26.33
CA PRO A 787 37.81 -14.39 27.01
C PRO A 787 37.01 -13.99 28.27
N ILE A 788 35.81 -14.55 28.48
CA ILE A 788 34.86 -14.09 29.51
C ILE A 788 34.55 -15.13 30.60
N ILE A 789 35.18 -16.30 30.57
CA ILE A 789 34.95 -17.40 31.54
C ILE A 789 36.16 -17.63 32.44
N GLU A 790 35.96 -18.37 33.52
CA GLU A 790 37.00 -18.79 34.45
C GLU A 790 38.00 -19.78 33.82
N GLU A 791 39.20 -19.86 34.40
CA GLU A 791 40.33 -20.62 33.87
C GLU A 791 40.02 -22.12 33.63
N GLN A 792 39.26 -22.75 34.53
CA GLN A 792 38.85 -24.15 34.35
C GLN A 792 37.95 -24.34 33.12
N GLY A 793 37.08 -23.37 32.84
CA GLY A 793 36.24 -23.35 31.65
C GLY A 793 37.08 -23.17 30.38
N LYS A 794 38.05 -22.25 30.41
CA LYS A 794 38.99 -22.00 29.30
C LYS A 794 39.73 -23.28 28.89
N GLN A 795 40.29 -23.99 29.86
CA GLN A 795 41.04 -25.24 29.60
C GLN A 795 40.16 -26.30 28.92
N LYS A 796 38.93 -26.50 29.42
CA LYS A 796 37.97 -27.46 28.82
C LYS A 796 37.56 -27.07 27.40
N LEU A 797 37.21 -25.81 27.19
CA LEU A 797 36.79 -25.32 25.88
C LEU A 797 37.93 -25.43 24.86
N LEU A 798 39.16 -25.07 25.26
CA LEU A 798 40.32 -25.15 24.39
C LEU A 798 40.69 -26.59 24.04
N GLN A 799 40.60 -27.51 25.01
CA GLN A 799 40.81 -28.94 24.76
C GLN A 799 39.85 -29.51 23.71
N GLU A 800 38.56 -29.17 23.80
CA GLU A 800 37.58 -29.58 22.80
C GLU A 800 37.81 -28.89 21.44
N MET A 801 38.20 -27.62 21.45
CA MET A 801 38.55 -26.89 20.24
C MET A 801 39.75 -27.51 19.52
N ASP A 802 40.79 -27.87 20.26
CA ASP A 802 41.94 -28.59 19.73
C ASP A 802 41.52 -29.89 19.05
N ALA A 803 40.75 -30.72 19.78
CA ALA A 803 40.27 -31.99 19.26
C ALA A 803 39.44 -31.80 17.97
N TYR A 804 38.63 -30.73 17.92
CA TYR A 804 37.88 -30.35 16.72
C TYR A 804 38.81 -29.98 15.55
N LEU A 805 39.74 -29.04 15.75
CA LEU A 805 40.66 -28.58 14.71
C LEU A 805 41.60 -29.69 14.22
N TYR A 806 41.98 -30.65 15.09
CA TYR A 806 42.78 -31.81 14.69
C TYR A 806 42.01 -32.74 13.76
N ARG A 807 40.72 -32.96 14.01
CA ARG A 807 39.85 -33.79 13.14
C ARG A 807 39.52 -33.09 11.83
N ASN A 808 39.19 -31.81 11.91
CA ASN A 808 38.73 -31.00 10.78
C ASN A 808 39.17 -29.54 10.99
N PHE A 809 40.32 -29.17 10.41
CA PHE A 809 40.83 -27.82 10.51
C PHE A 809 39.87 -26.83 9.82
N ASP A 810 39.35 -25.88 10.58
CA ASP A 810 38.41 -24.85 10.12
C ASP A 810 39.12 -23.49 10.18
N ASP A 811 39.50 -22.97 9.01
CA ASP A 811 40.26 -21.73 8.89
C ASP A 811 39.52 -20.56 9.57
N TYR A 812 38.19 -20.47 9.43
CA TYR A 812 37.41 -19.36 9.99
C TYR A 812 37.50 -19.32 11.52
N VAL A 813 37.42 -20.50 12.15
CA VAL A 813 37.48 -20.62 13.61
C VAL A 813 38.89 -20.33 14.10
N PHE A 814 39.90 -20.78 13.37
CA PHE A 814 41.29 -20.46 13.68
C PHE A 814 41.55 -18.95 13.63
N PHE A 815 41.02 -18.23 12.61
CA PHE A 815 41.10 -16.77 12.55
C PHE A 815 40.29 -16.07 13.65
N ASP A 816 39.13 -16.61 14.03
CA ASP A 816 38.39 -16.12 15.20
C ASP A 816 39.24 -16.27 16.48
N MET A 817 39.93 -17.41 16.67
CA MET A 817 40.82 -17.64 17.80
C MET A 817 42.01 -16.67 17.81
N LEU A 818 42.59 -16.36 16.65
CA LEU A 818 43.65 -15.35 16.51
C LEU A 818 43.12 -13.95 16.88
N GLY A 819 41.96 -13.55 16.36
CA GLY A 819 41.34 -12.25 16.66
C GLY A 819 40.87 -12.11 18.11
N LEU A 820 40.61 -13.23 18.79
CA LEU A 820 40.33 -13.29 20.22
C LEU A 820 41.60 -13.40 21.08
N GLU A 821 42.79 -13.42 20.47
CA GLU A 821 44.10 -13.57 21.14
C GLU A 821 44.22 -14.86 21.96
N ILE A 822 43.52 -15.93 21.55
CA ILE A 822 43.55 -17.25 22.19
C ILE A 822 44.78 -18.04 21.74
N VAL A 823 45.17 -17.84 20.48
CA VAL A 823 46.29 -18.53 19.81
C VAL A 823 47.13 -17.52 19.06
N SER A 824 48.29 -17.95 18.60
CA SER A 824 49.21 -17.15 17.79
C SER A 824 49.74 -17.97 16.63
N PHE A 825 50.05 -17.31 15.51
CA PHE A 825 50.81 -17.94 14.42
C PHE A 825 52.19 -18.44 14.85
N TYR A 826 52.73 -17.90 15.94
CA TYR A 826 54.01 -18.34 16.51
C TYR A 826 53.88 -19.55 17.44
N ASP A 827 52.66 -20.01 17.71
CA ASP A 827 52.44 -21.30 18.36
C ASP A 827 52.64 -22.44 17.34
N GLY A 828 53.74 -23.17 17.51
CA GLY A 828 54.12 -24.27 16.63
C GLY A 828 53.05 -25.35 16.48
N LYS A 829 52.16 -25.51 17.47
CA LYS A 829 51.03 -26.44 17.40
C LYS A 829 50.02 -26.02 16.34
N TYR A 830 49.46 -24.81 16.45
CA TYR A 830 48.39 -24.34 15.55
C TYR A 830 48.93 -23.98 14.17
N LEU A 831 50.14 -23.40 14.08
CA LEU A 831 50.82 -23.23 12.81
C LEU A 831 51.04 -24.59 12.12
N GLY A 832 51.43 -25.61 12.89
CA GLY A 832 51.56 -26.97 12.40
C GLY A 832 50.25 -27.51 11.80
N MET A 833 49.13 -27.31 12.50
CA MET A 833 47.79 -27.71 12.03
C MET A 833 47.35 -26.95 10.76
N TYR A 834 47.64 -25.64 10.67
CA TYR A 834 47.34 -24.85 9.49
C TYR A 834 48.17 -25.28 8.28
N ILE A 835 49.47 -25.53 8.49
CA ILE A 835 50.36 -26.11 7.47
C ILE A 835 49.83 -27.47 7.00
N ASP A 836 49.44 -28.35 7.92
CA ASP A 836 48.91 -29.68 7.57
C ASP A 836 47.60 -29.59 6.79
N SER A 837 46.76 -28.59 7.09
CA SER A 837 45.55 -28.29 6.32
C SER A 837 45.89 -27.82 4.91
N ALA A 838 46.74 -26.80 4.77
CA ALA A 838 47.16 -26.26 3.47
C ALA A 838 47.84 -27.33 2.60
N ALA A 839 48.68 -28.18 3.21
CA ALA A 839 49.36 -29.27 2.52
C ALA A 839 48.40 -30.36 1.99
N LYS A 840 47.17 -30.47 2.51
CA LYS A 840 46.15 -31.38 1.92
C LYS A 840 45.54 -30.82 0.63
N SER A 841 45.58 -29.51 0.42
CA SER A 841 45.00 -28.83 -0.76
C SER A 841 46.01 -28.50 -1.87
N LYS A 842 47.26 -28.95 -1.73
CA LYS A 842 48.33 -28.76 -2.72
C LYS A 842 47.98 -29.23 -4.14
N GLY A 843 48.46 -28.52 -5.15
CA GLY A 843 48.31 -28.87 -6.57
C GLY A 843 46.91 -28.69 -7.15
N THR A 844 45.95 -28.20 -6.36
CA THR A 844 44.54 -28.03 -6.78
C THR A 844 44.07 -26.57 -6.76
N GLY A 845 44.97 -25.63 -6.47
CA GLY A 845 44.65 -24.23 -6.25
C GLY A 845 44.61 -23.39 -7.52
N PHE A 846 45.76 -22.87 -7.94
CA PHE A 846 45.88 -21.94 -9.07
C PHE A 846 45.81 -22.67 -10.42
N ILE A 847 44.96 -22.20 -11.32
CA ILE A 847 44.76 -22.80 -12.66
C ILE A 847 45.29 -21.93 -13.81
N GLY A 848 45.73 -20.71 -13.52
CA GLY A 848 46.27 -19.78 -14.51
C GLY A 848 45.60 -18.40 -14.44
N VAL A 849 45.89 -17.55 -15.42
CA VAL A 849 45.27 -16.24 -15.57
C VAL A 849 44.35 -16.27 -16.79
N ILE A 850 43.06 -15.97 -16.59
CA ILE A 850 42.05 -15.91 -17.64
C ILE A 850 41.51 -14.49 -17.68
N ASP A 851 41.50 -13.86 -18.86
CA ASP A 851 41.06 -12.46 -19.07
C ASP A 851 41.71 -11.45 -18.09
N GLY A 852 42.98 -11.69 -17.72
CA GLY A 852 43.75 -10.82 -16.82
C GLY A 852 43.48 -11.01 -15.33
N VAL A 853 42.69 -12.02 -14.95
CA VAL A 853 42.37 -12.35 -13.55
C VAL A 853 42.93 -13.73 -13.20
N ALA A 854 43.53 -13.85 -12.01
CA ALA A 854 44.01 -15.12 -11.51
C ALA A 854 42.84 -16.03 -11.12
N GLU A 855 42.81 -17.22 -11.71
CA GLU A 855 41.76 -18.21 -11.50
C GLU A 855 42.24 -19.32 -10.59
N HIS A 856 41.35 -19.75 -9.69
CA HIS A 856 41.64 -20.76 -8.68
C HIS A 856 40.50 -21.77 -8.55
N ASN A 857 40.82 -23.06 -8.64
CA ASN A 857 39.88 -24.16 -8.33
C ASN A 857 39.69 -24.34 -6.82
N ASN A 858 40.69 -23.99 -6.01
CA ASN A 858 40.66 -24.05 -4.56
C ASN A 858 41.42 -22.86 -3.95
N LEU A 859 40.79 -22.15 -3.01
CA LEU A 859 41.35 -20.96 -2.37
C LEU A 859 42.21 -21.25 -1.13
N THR A 860 42.22 -22.47 -0.59
CA THR A 860 42.95 -22.80 0.65
C THR A 860 44.44 -22.45 0.55
N MET A 861 45.11 -22.85 -0.54
CA MET A 861 46.54 -22.63 -0.70
C MET A 861 46.89 -21.15 -0.87
N ILE A 862 46.15 -20.41 -1.70
CA ILE A 862 46.42 -18.98 -1.91
C ILE A 862 46.09 -18.16 -0.64
N ASN A 863 45.07 -18.55 0.12
CA ASN A 863 44.80 -17.95 1.43
C ASN A 863 45.94 -18.21 2.41
N PHE A 864 46.46 -19.45 2.47
CA PHE A 864 47.62 -19.78 3.29
C PHE A 864 48.85 -18.96 2.89
N ILE A 865 49.16 -18.86 1.59
CA ILE A 865 50.25 -18.02 1.06
C ILE A 865 50.05 -16.56 1.50
N ASN A 866 48.86 -16.00 1.28
CA ASN A 866 48.58 -14.62 1.71
C ASN A 866 48.85 -14.43 3.21
N GLN A 867 48.50 -15.41 4.04
CA GLN A 867 48.66 -15.31 5.49
C GLN A 867 50.11 -15.47 5.96
N ILE A 868 50.91 -16.35 5.36
CA ILE A 868 52.34 -16.44 5.71
C ILE A 868 53.08 -15.15 5.35
N TYR A 869 52.74 -14.50 4.23
CA TYR A 869 53.33 -13.21 3.87
C TYR A 869 52.78 -12.08 4.75
N ALA A 870 51.47 -12.01 4.97
CA ALA A 870 50.87 -10.94 5.77
C ALA A 870 51.37 -10.92 7.23
N ASN A 871 51.78 -12.08 7.77
CA ASN A 871 52.23 -12.23 9.16
C ASN A 871 53.73 -12.56 9.30
N ASP A 872 54.53 -12.37 8.25
CA ASP A 872 56.00 -12.59 8.28
C ASP A 872 56.42 -14.01 8.71
N ILE A 873 55.63 -15.02 8.37
CA ILE A 873 55.88 -16.42 8.77
C ILE A 873 56.90 -17.05 7.83
N GLN A 874 58.09 -17.35 8.35
CA GLN A 874 59.11 -18.13 7.63
C GLN A 874 58.99 -19.62 7.94
N LEU A 875 58.70 -20.41 6.91
CA LEU A 875 58.64 -21.88 7.03
C LEU A 875 60.05 -22.47 7.07
N ASN A 876 60.31 -23.35 8.04
CA ASN A 876 61.57 -24.07 8.09
C ASN A 876 61.61 -25.25 7.10
N LYS A 877 62.81 -25.83 6.90
CA LYS A 877 63.02 -26.94 5.94
C LYS A 877 62.11 -28.15 6.20
N GLU A 878 61.81 -28.48 7.46
CA GLU A 878 60.92 -29.61 7.78
C GLU A 878 59.44 -29.29 7.49
N GLN A 879 59.01 -28.04 7.70
CA GLN A 879 57.65 -27.58 7.36
C GLN A 879 57.45 -27.53 5.84
N ILE A 880 58.42 -27.03 5.09
CA ILE A 880 58.37 -27.00 3.62
C ILE A 880 58.27 -28.42 3.06
N LYS A 881 58.98 -29.40 3.64
CA LYS A 881 58.92 -30.82 3.21
C LYS A 881 57.53 -31.46 3.34
N LYS A 882 56.62 -30.90 4.16
CA LYS A 882 55.23 -31.40 4.24
C LYS A 882 54.45 -31.18 2.94
N PHE A 883 54.85 -30.18 2.15
CA PHE A 883 54.24 -29.87 0.86
C PHE A 883 54.89 -30.70 -0.27
N THR A 884 54.45 -31.95 -0.43
CA THR A 884 54.95 -32.86 -1.48
C THR A 884 54.18 -32.75 -2.80
N ASN A 885 54.84 -32.79 -3.95
CA ASN A 885 54.21 -32.67 -5.29
C ASN A 885 53.51 -31.30 -5.52
N LEU A 886 54.13 -30.21 -5.08
CA LEU A 886 53.64 -28.86 -5.36
C LEU A 886 53.66 -28.56 -6.87
N GLY A 887 52.67 -27.79 -7.33
CA GLY A 887 52.73 -27.20 -8.67
C GLY A 887 53.85 -26.14 -8.77
N PRO A 888 54.26 -25.72 -9.98
CA PRO A 888 55.30 -24.71 -10.15
C PRO A 888 55.00 -23.39 -9.43
N PHE A 889 53.75 -22.90 -9.52
CA PHE A 889 53.30 -21.69 -8.82
C PHE A 889 53.46 -21.78 -7.31
N GLU A 890 52.95 -22.85 -6.71
CA GLU A 890 52.95 -23.01 -5.25
C GLU A 890 54.38 -23.22 -4.72
N SER A 891 55.22 -23.94 -5.47
CA SER A 891 56.64 -24.13 -5.17
C SER A 891 57.38 -22.79 -5.12
N TRP A 892 57.10 -21.90 -6.06
CA TRP A 892 57.64 -20.56 -6.07
C TRP A 892 57.08 -19.72 -4.92
N ALA A 893 55.76 -19.65 -4.76
CA ALA A 893 55.14 -18.77 -3.79
C ALA A 893 55.53 -19.09 -2.33
N LEU A 894 55.73 -20.38 -2.00
CA LEU A 894 56.14 -20.81 -0.66
C LEU A 894 57.65 -20.68 -0.37
N ASN A 895 58.50 -20.71 -1.39
CA ASN A 895 59.95 -20.60 -1.23
C ASN A 895 60.61 -19.86 -2.41
N PRO A 896 60.33 -18.55 -2.58
CA PRO A 896 60.72 -17.84 -3.79
C PRO A 896 62.24 -17.59 -3.89
N HIS A 897 62.97 -17.60 -2.78
CA HIS A 897 64.43 -17.36 -2.79
C HIS A 897 65.24 -18.58 -3.26
N GLU A 898 64.76 -19.80 -3.01
CA GLU A 898 65.41 -21.03 -3.46
C GLU A 898 64.78 -21.61 -4.74
N PHE A 899 63.80 -20.91 -5.33
CA PHE A 899 63.08 -21.36 -6.52
C PHE A 899 63.94 -21.33 -7.80
N ASN A 900 63.77 -22.32 -8.69
CA ASN A 900 64.42 -22.31 -10.00
C ASN A 900 63.67 -21.39 -10.98
N TYR A 901 64.20 -20.17 -11.16
CA TYR A 901 63.60 -19.16 -12.03
C TYR A 901 63.59 -19.48 -13.53
N GLN A 902 64.22 -20.57 -13.98
CA GLN A 902 64.07 -21.02 -15.38
C GLN A 902 62.63 -21.47 -15.69
N THR A 903 61.87 -21.86 -14.68
CA THR A 903 60.47 -22.30 -14.80
C THR A 903 59.47 -21.29 -14.23
N PHE A 904 59.93 -20.06 -13.95
CA PHE A 904 59.08 -19.00 -13.42
C PHE A 904 58.16 -18.45 -14.50
N ASP A 905 56.90 -18.22 -14.15
CA ASP A 905 55.91 -17.57 -14.99
C ASP A 905 55.52 -16.21 -14.39
N THR A 906 55.64 -15.15 -15.18
CA THR A 906 55.33 -13.78 -14.73
C THR A 906 53.87 -13.61 -14.33
N ASP A 907 52.95 -14.41 -14.90
CA ASP A 907 51.52 -14.30 -14.61
C ASP A 907 51.20 -14.71 -13.15
N TRP A 908 52.10 -15.42 -12.47
CA TRP A 908 51.97 -15.74 -11.05
C TRP A 908 51.95 -14.49 -10.16
N LEU A 909 52.55 -13.38 -10.60
CA LEU A 909 52.50 -12.11 -9.88
C LEU A 909 51.09 -11.51 -9.88
N ILE A 910 50.25 -11.84 -10.87
CA ILE A 910 48.84 -11.44 -10.88
C ILE A 910 48.09 -12.16 -9.76
N ALA A 911 48.40 -13.44 -9.52
CA ALA A 911 47.77 -14.25 -8.48
C ALA A 911 48.13 -13.79 -7.06
N VAL A 912 49.34 -13.27 -6.87
CA VAL A 912 49.81 -12.74 -5.57
C VAL A 912 49.87 -11.21 -5.53
N ASN A 913 49.08 -10.52 -6.37
CA ASN A 913 49.10 -9.06 -6.48
C ASN A 913 48.55 -8.37 -5.22
N ARG A 914 49.41 -8.27 -4.21
CA ARG A 914 49.19 -7.66 -2.90
C ARG A 914 50.48 -6.96 -2.49
N ASP A 915 50.37 -5.71 -2.03
CA ASP A 915 51.51 -4.87 -1.65
C ASP A 915 52.48 -5.60 -0.70
N TYR A 916 51.96 -6.19 0.38
CA TYR A 916 52.75 -6.90 1.39
C TYR A 916 53.46 -8.18 0.89
N ILE A 917 53.07 -8.71 -0.28
CA ILE A 917 53.76 -9.84 -0.93
C ILE A 917 54.79 -9.30 -1.92
N LEU A 918 54.35 -8.41 -2.81
CA LEU A 918 55.17 -7.88 -3.90
C LEU A 918 56.39 -7.11 -3.39
N GLU A 919 56.26 -6.37 -2.29
CA GLU A 919 57.40 -5.70 -1.64
C GLU A 919 58.49 -6.68 -1.21
N LYS A 920 58.10 -7.87 -0.72
CA LYS A 920 59.06 -8.92 -0.30
C LYS A 920 59.67 -9.66 -1.48
N LEU A 921 58.93 -9.76 -2.58
CA LEU A 921 59.41 -10.38 -3.82
C LEU A 921 60.29 -9.43 -4.64
N ALA A 922 60.16 -8.11 -4.45
CA ALA A 922 60.88 -7.08 -5.20
C ALA A 922 62.41 -7.21 -5.13
N VAL A 923 62.92 -7.77 -4.03
CA VAL A 923 64.37 -7.97 -3.82
C VAL A 923 64.97 -9.09 -4.66
N ILE A 924 64.15 -9.89 -5.37
CA ILE A 924 64.62 -11.04 -6.15
C ILE A 924 64.90 -10.60 -7.60
N PRO A 925 66.17 -10.49 -8.04
CA PRO A 925 66.51 -9.90 -9.34
C PRO A 925 65.95 -10.68 -10.54
N ALA A 926 65.78 -12.00 -10.39
CA ALA A 926 65.24 -12.85 -11.45
C ALA A 926 63.79 -12.51 -11.81
N ILE A 927 62.97 -12.04 -10.85
CA ILE A 927 61.58 -11.62 -11.11
C ILE A 927 61.58 -10.33 -11.94
N HIS A 928 62.43 -9.37 -11.57
CA HIS A 928 62.59 -8.11 -12.30
C HIS A 928 62.97 -8.34 -13.76
N GLN A 929 63.99 -9.17 -14.01
CA GLN A 929 64.44 -9.50 -15.36
C GLN A 929 63.35 -10.23 -16.16
N ALA A 930 62.61 -11.16 -15.54
CA ALA A 930 61.52 -11.86 -16.20
C ALA A 930 60.37 -10.92 -16.60
N LEU A 931 60.00 -9.98 -15.72
CA LEU A 931 58.99 -8.96 -16.00
C LEU A 931 59.40 -8.02 -17.14
N GLU A 932 60.64 -7.52 -17.12
CA GLU A 932 61.17 -6.64 -18.17
C GLU A 932 61.16 -7.34 -19.53
N GLN A 933 61.63 -8.59 -19.57
CA GLN A 933 61.60 -9.41 -20.79
C GLN A 933 60.17 -9.68 -21.27
N ARG A 934 59.25 -10.02 -20.37
CA ARG A 934 57.83 -10.27 -20.70
C ARG A 934 57.19 -9.01 -21.29
N LEU A 935 57.26 -7.88 -20.58
CA LEU A 935 56.62 -6.62 -20.98
C LEU A 935 57.22 -6.01 -22.26
N SER A 936 58.50 -6.29 -22.56
CA SER A 936 59.12 -5.89 -23.83
C SER A 936 58.57 -6.64 -25.06
N LYS A 937 57.99 -7.83 -24.86
CA LYS A 937 57.49 -8.71 -25.93
C LYS A 937 55.97 -8.72 -26.02
N ASP A 938 55.29 -8.73 -24.90
CA ASP A 938 53.83 -8.86 -24.79
C ASP A 938 53.33 -8.06 -23.58
N PHE A 939 52.63 -6.96 -23.88
CA PHE A 939 52.21 -6.00 -22.87
C PHE A 939 51.00 -6.52 -22.09
N ASN A 940 51.10 -6.51 -20.76
CA ASN A 940 49.98 -6.76 -19.84
C ASN A 940 49.88 -5.60 -18.84
N SER A 941 48.72 -4.96 -18.75
CA SER A 941 48.53 -3.75 -17.93
C SER A 941 48.75 -3.99 -16.44
N THR A 942 48.33 -5.14 -15.91
CA THR A 942 48.48 -5.48 -14.49
C THR A 942 49.94 -5.72 -14.15
N LEU A 943 50.65 -6.50 -14.99
CA LEU A 943 52.09 -6.74 -14.80
C LEU A 943 52.91 -5.46 -14.96
N ALA A 944 52.53 -4.57 -15.87
CA ALA A 944 53.18 -3.26 -16.01
C ALA A 944 53.03 -2.40 -14.75
N GLN A 945 51.83 -2.36 -14.16
CA GLN A 945 51.61 -1.67 -12.88
C GLN A 945 52.47 -2.26 -11.76
N ILE A 946 52.54 -3.59 -11.64
CA ILE A 946 53.40 -4.28 -10.66
C ILE A 946 54.87 -3.91 -10.89
N TYR A 947 55.35 -3.99 -12.13
CA TYR A 947 56.73 -3.67 -12.50
C TYR A 947 57.10 -2.25 -12.10
N PHE A 948 56.32 -1.25 -12.54
CA PHE A 948 56.62 0.16 -12.26
C PHE A 948 56.48 0.50 -10.77
N LYS A 949 55.50 -0.07 -10.07
CA LYS A 949 55.27 0.23 -8.65
C LYS A 949 56.35 -0.38 -7.74
N TYR A 950 56.83 -1.60 -8.00
CA TYR A 950 57.68 -2.32 -7.04
C TYR A 950 59.11 -2.58 -7.51
N PHE A 951 59.35 -2.67 -8.82
CA PHE A 951 60.64 -3.13 -9.36
C PHE A 951 61.46 -2.03 -10.05
N VAL A 952 60.86 -0.88 -10.36
CA VAL A 952 61.56 0.25 -11.01
C VAL A 952 62.17 1.24 -10.00
N GLU A 953 61.51 1.51 -8.87
CA GLU A 953 62.05 2.44 -7.85
C GLU A 953 63.18 1.84 -7.02
N ASN A 954 63.11 0.53 -6.71
CA ASN A 954 64.10 -0.16 -5.87
C ASN A 954 65.46 -0.46 -6.57
N TYR A 955 65.58 -0.21 -7.89
CA TYR A 955 66.81 -0.49 -8.64
C TYR A 955 67.87 0.62 -8.53
N ARG A 956 67.53 1.78 -7.98
CA ARG A 956 68.50 2.88 -7.82
C ARG A 956 69.47 2.69 -6.66
N ASP A 957 69.14 1.86 -5.66
CA ASP A 957 69.98 1.67 -4.47
C ASP A 957 70.98 0.50 -4.56
N PHE A 958 70.85 -0.38 -5.56
CA PHE A 958 71.74 -1.55 -5.74
C PHE A 958 72.83 -1.38 -6.80
N THR A 959 72.92 -0.20 -7.44
CA THR A 959 74.00 0.12 -8.41
C THR A 959 75.09 1.04 -7.84
N SER A 960 75.09 1.27 -6.53
CA SER A 960 76.16 1.96 -5.80
C SER A 960 76.77 1.08 -4.70
N SER A 961 77.55 0.08 -5.11
CA SER A 961 78.60 -0.56 -4.31
C SER A 961 79.74 -1.00 -5.21
#